data_AF-B1H039-F1
#
_entry.id   AF-B1H039-F1
#
_cell.length_a   1.000
_cell.length_b   1.000
_cell.length_c   1.000
_cell.angle_alpha   90.00
_cell.angle_beta   90.00
_cell.angle_gamma   90.00
#
_symmetry.space_group_name_H-M   'P 1'
#
loop_
_entity.id
_entity.type
_entity.pdbx_description
1 polymer ?
#
loop_
_entity_poly.entity_id
_entity_poly.type
_entity_poly.pdbx_seq_one_letter_code
_entity_poly.pdbx_strand_id
1 'polypeptide(L)'
;MLRDKKEELISENKVNLENNALTVLKKRYLKKDKDGNVIESPEDLFYRVAENIAQADKIYDEDTDITILIREFYLTMSSCDFLPNSPTLMNAGRHLQQLSACFVLPIDDSMDSIFETLKNTALIHKSGGGTGFSFSRLRPKKDVVRTTSGISSGPISFMQVFNAATEAIKQGGTRRGANMGMLRIDHPDILDFIICKDKDDSLNNFNISVAITKKFMDALEKGEYYNLYNPRNGVIIGRLNANEVFGKIVDQAWKNGEPGIVFVDRMNHKNTTPSAGSIESTNPCGEQPLLPYESCNLGSINLGHFVKNNDVNWEKLEKTVKTAVHFLDNVIDVSNYPIQKIGEVTRSNRKIGLGIMGWADLLLYLGIPYGSNDSLALAEELMGFIHSKSRKASEELAFKRGSFPNFKKSIYAKGSPVRNATTTTIAPTGTIGMIASASSGIEPIFALVYKRMQCLDNEEMYEVNPYFEKLAKENGFYSPELIDKISEKGSIRGFKEIPEKIKKIFVTSHDIAPEEHIKMQAAFQKFTDNAVSKTVNFPNSATKEDVKKVYILSYKMGCKGVTVYRDGSRNVQVLNLANKKEEYSQGALHEKKPRTRPKKTTGLTFLMHTGCGKMYVTVNEDDRGMCEVFTQLGKSGGCTSSQAEAISRLISLALRSGVDQQGIIDQLKGIRCPSPTLADGGIILSCADAVAKALEAYKREKMTPVLSARDMSVSEPYASKYKKKHYTSGLSGNSSGACPQCPECGEMLTFAESCVICRGCSYSKCF
;
A
#
# COMPACT_ATOMS: atom_id res chain seq x y z
N MET A 1 40.05 5.93 -20.15
CA MET A 1 39.19 6.75 -21.04
C MET A 1 37.82 7.04 -20.44
N LEU A 2 36.89 6.09 -20.26
CA LEU A 2 35.56 6.40 -19.66
C LEU A 2 35.64 6.81 -18.18
N ARG A 3 36.55 6.19 -17.40
CA ARG A 3 36.78 6.56 -15.99
C ARG A 3 37.35 7.98 -15.83
N ASP A 4 38.30 8.37 -16.67
CA ASP A 4 38.87 9.72 -16.65
C ASP A 4 37.81 10.77 -17.04
N LYS A 5 36.99 10.45 -18.05
CA LYS A 5 35.82 11.26 -18.47
C LYS A 5 34.74 11.35 -17.39
N LYS A 6 34.57 10.32 -16.55
CA LYS A 6 33.64 10.34 -15.40
C LYS A 6 34.08 11.37 -14.37
N GLU A 7 35.35 11.32 -13.96
CA GLU A 7 35.89 12.23 -12.94
C GLU A 7 35.87 13.68 -13.44
N GLU A 8 36.20 13.90 -14.72
CA GLU A 8 36.05 15.20 -15.39
C GLU A 8 34.60 15.70 -15.35
N LEU A 9 33.64 14.89 -15.79
CA LEU A 9 32.23 15.27 -15.83
C LEU A 9 31.63 15.56 -14.44
N ILE A 10 32.02 14.78 -13.44
CA ILE A 10 31.61 15.00 -12.04
C ILE A 10 32.23 16.28 -11.49
N SER A 11 33.47 16.60 -11.87
CA SER A 11 34.13 17.83 -11.44
C SER A 11 33.49 19.09 -12.04
N GLU A 12 32.97 18.99 -13.27
CA GLU A 12 32.30 20.09 -13.97
C GLU A 12 30.90 20.41 -13.43
N ASN A 13 30.17 19.42 -12.89
CA ASN A 13 28.82 19.62 -12.36
C ASN A 13 28.62 18.85 -11.04
N LYS A 14 28.99 19.49 -9.92
CA LYS A 14 28.70 18.96 -8.59
C LYS A 14 27.20 18.98 -8.31
N VAL A 15 26.68 17.87 -7.79
CA VAL A 15 25.25 17.75 -7.49
C VAL A 15 24.95 18.55 -6.22
N ASN A 16 24.05 19.52 -6.32
CA ASN A 16 23.59 20.28 -5.16
C ASN A 16 22.23 19.76 -4.70
N LEU A 17 22.22 18.92 -3.66
CA LEU A 17 21.00 18.33 -3.08
C LEU A 17 20.81 18.78 -1.63
N GLU A 18 19.55 18.98 -1.25
CA GLU A 18 19.20 19.25 0.14
C GLU A 18 19.43 18.03 1.05
N ASN A 19 19.58 18.28 2.36
CA ASN A 19 19.77 17.22 3.37
C ASN A 19 18.67 16.16 3.34
N ASN A 20 17.45 16.54 2.98
CA ASN A 20 16.30 15.65 2.82
C ASN A 20 16.51 14.66 1.67
N ALA A 21 16.85 15.18 0.50
CA ALA A 21 17.19 14.38 -0.67
C ALA A 21 18.36 13.43 -0.36
N LEU A 22 19.44 13.92 0.28
CA LEU A 22 20.59 13.09 0.67
C LEU A 22 20.19 11.95 1.62
N THR A 23 19.32 12.21 2.59
CA THR A 23 18.82 11.19 3.52
C THR A 23 18.03 10.11 2.79
N VAL A 24 17.14 10.52 1.88
CA VAL A 24 16.35 9.60 1.05
C VAL A 24 17.26 8.74 0.16
N LEU A 25 18.25 9.37 -0.50
CA LEU A 25 19.22 8.69 -1.35
C LEU A 25 20.03 7.66 -0.57
N LYS A 26 20.63 8.03 0.57
CA LYS A 26 21.41 7.12 1.45
C LYS A 26 20.57 5.94 1.94
N LYS A 27 19.30 6.18 2.26
CA LYS A 27 18.42 5.13 2.79
C LYS A 27 18.04 4.10 1.72
N ARG A 28 17.73 4.53 0.49
CA ARG A 28 17.03 3.70 -0.51
C ARG A 28 17.70 3.55 -1.87
N TYR A 29 18.53 4.49 -2.30
CA TYR A 29 18.99 4.58 -3.69
C TYR A 29 20.47 4.26 -3.83
N LEU A 30 21.33 4.83 -2.98
CA LEU A 30 22.78 4.67 -3.06
C LEU A 30 23.18 3.22 -2.80
N LYS A 31 24.19 2.74 -3.56
CA LYS A 31 24.71 1.39 -3.46
C LYS A 31 25.29 1.17 -2.06
N LYS A 32 25.04 -0.01 -1.52
CA LYS A 32 25.59 -0.45 -0.25
C LYS A 32 26.48 -1.67 -0.45
N ASP A 33 27.50 -1.80 0.38
CA ASP A 33 28.30 -3.02 0.48
C ASP A 33 27.52 -4.13 1.22
N LYS A 34 28.18 -5.26 1.48
CA LYS A 34 27.57 -6.40 2.19
C LYS A 34 27.25 -6.11 3.65
N ASP A 35 27.94 -5.13 4.24
CA ASP A 35 27.80 -4.71 5.64
C ASP A 35 26.76 -3.59 5.78
N GLY A 36 26.22 -3.09 4.67
CA GLY A 36 25.19 -2.06 4.63
C GLY A 36 25.72 -0.63 4.57
N ASN A 37 27.04 -0.42 4.45
CA ASN A 37 27.63 0.90 4.33
C ASN A 37 27.42 1.46 2.93
N VAL A 38 27.15 2.76 2.83
CA VAL A 38 26.97 3.44 1.56
C VAL A 38 28.32 3.61 0.86
N ILE A 39 28.44 3.09 -0.36
CA ILE A 39 29.68 3.09 -1.17
C ILE A 39 29.54 3.86 -2.48
N GLU A 40 28.44 4.59 -2.65
CA GLU A 40 28.12 5.34 -3.88
C GLU A 40 27.69 6.75 -3.49
N SER A 41 28.27 7.77 -4.13
CA SER A 41 27.83 9.16 -4.01
C SER A 41 26.60 9.46 -4.90
N PRO A 42 25.86 10.56 -4.67
CA PRO A 42 24.82 11.02 -5.60
C PRO A 42 25.32 11.22 -7.03
N GLU A 43 26.54 11.74 -7.20
CA GLU A 43 27.22 11.89 -8.48
C GLU A 43 27.42 10.53 -9.16
N ASP A 44 27.92 9.55 -8.41
CA ASP A 44 28.13 8.18 -8.91
C ASP A 44 26.80 7.51 -9.30
N LEU A 45 25.74 7.72 -8.51
CA LEU A 45 24.39 7.23 -8.81
C LEU A 45 23.92 7.74 -10.17
N PHE A 46 23.97 9.05 -10.41
CA PHE A 46 23.50 9.63 -11.66
C PHE A 46 24.38 9.21 -12.84
N TYR A 47 25.69 9.14 -12.65
CA TYR A 47 26.60 8.67 -13.69
C TYR A 47 26.33 7.21 -14.06
N ARG A 48 26.20 6.31 -13.08
CA ARG A 48 25.86 4.89 -13.30
C ARG A 48 24.58 4.75 -14.12
N VAL A 49 23.54 5.51 -13.75
CA VAL A 49 22.27 5.48 -14.45
C VAL A 49 22.46 5.97 -15.89
N ALA A 50 23.10 7.13 -16.10
CA ALA A 50 23.34 7.69 -17.42
C ALA A 50 24.13 6.73 -18.33
N GLU A 51 25.24 6.18 -17.83
CA GLU A 51 26.08 5.22 -18.55
C GLU A 51 25.32 3.97 -18.94
N ASN A 52 24.58 3.38 -18.00
CA ASN A 52 23.83 2.14 -18.24
C ASN A 52 22.71 2.33 -19.27
N ILE A 53 21.97 3.43 -19.20
CA ILE A 53 20.87 3.71 -20.14
C ILE A 53 21.40 4.10 -21.52
N ALA A 54 22.54 4.80 -21.61
CA ALA A 54 23.15 5.16 -22.89
C ALA A 54 23.63 3.94 -23.70
N GLN A 55 23.95 2.81 -23.06
CA GLN A 55 24.35 1.58 -23.76
C GLN A 55 23.28 1.08 -24.76
N ALA A 56 22.01 1.44 -24.58
CA ALA A 56 20.94 1.01 -25.48
C ALA A 56 21.16 1.46 -26.93
N ASP A 57 21.81 2.61 -27.14
CA ASP A 57 22.08 3.12 -28.50
C ASP A 57 22.99 2.18 -29.30
N LYS A 58 23.90 1.47 -28.62
CA LYS A 58 24.79 0.48 -29.25
C LYS A 58 24.07 -0.75 -29.82
N ILE A 59 22.82 -0.98 -29.42
CA ILE A 59 21.99 -2.04 -30.00
C ILE A 59 21.60 -1.69 -31.45
N TYR A 60 21.52 -0.40 -31.78
CA TYR A 60 21.11 0.09 -33.09
C TYR A 60 22.30 0.51 -33.95
N ASP A 61 23.38 0.97 -33.32
CA ASP A 61 24.64 1.34 -33.97
C ASP A 61 25.81 1.03 -33.02
N GLU A 62 26.49 -0.09 -33.26
CA GLU A 62 27.56 -0.61 -32.38
C GLU A 62 28.74 0.38 -32.24
N ASP A 63 29.00 1.17 -33.29
CA ASP A 63 30.09 2.13 -33.38
C ASP A 63 29.72 3.53 -32.85
N THR A 64 28.47 3.77 -32.45
CA THR A 64 28.03 5.07 -31.94
C THR A 64 28.80 5.46 -30.67
N ASP A 65 29.39 6.67 -30.68
CA ASP A 65 29.99 7.26 -29.48
C ASP A 65 28.91 7.77 -28.52
N ILE A 66 28.63 6.95 -27.51
CA ILE A 66 27.67 7.28 -26.45
C ILE A 66 28.18 8.31 -25.44
N THR A 67 29.43 8.78 -25.51
CA THR A 67 30.00 9.72 -24.53
C THR A 67 29.15 11.00 -24.42
N ILE A 68 28.71 11.54 -25.56
CA ILE A 68 27.87 12.75 -25.60
C ILE A 68 26.52 12.48 -24.93
N LEU A 69 25.92 11.32 -25.21
CA LEU A 69 24.63 10.94 -24.64
C LEU A 69 24.72 10.70 -23.13
N ILE A 70 25.80 10.07 -22.65
CA ILE A 70 26.08 9.91 -21.21
C ILE A 70 26.16 11.28 -20.54
N ARG A 71 26.87 12.23 -21.15
CA ARG A 71 26.98 13.60 -20.65
C ARG A 71 25.61 14.27 -20.57
N GLU A 72 24.81 14.21 -21.63
CA GLU A 72 23.45 14.78 -21.65
C GLU A 72 22.55 14.19 -20.57
N PHE A 73 22.50 12.86 -20.46
CA PHE A 73 21.71 12.16 -19.44
C PHE A 73 22.18 12.49 -18.02
N TYR A 74 23.50 12.48 -17.80
CA TYR A 74 24.08 12.82 -16.50
C TYR A 74 23.71 14.25 -16.11
N LEU A 75 23.99 15.24 -16.97
CA LEU A 75 23.76 16.65 -16.66
C LEU A 75 22.29 16.94 -16.38
N THR A 76 21.37 16.35 -17.14
CA THR A 76 19.92 16.56 -16.95
C THR A 76 19.42 15.97 -15.63
N MET A 77 20.01 14.85 -15.16
CA MET A 77 19.67 14.24 -13.88
C MET A 77 20.37 14.92 -12.70
N SER A 78 21.66 15.26 -12.82
CA SER A 78 22.43 15.90 -11.74
C SER A 78 21.98 17.35 -11.49
N SER A 79 21.47 18.04 -12.51
CA SER A 79 20.78 19.33 -12.34
C SER A 79 19.34 19.19 -11.80
N CYS A 80 18.84 17.96 -11.64
CA CYS A 80 17.45 17.66 -11.30
C CYS A 80 16.42 18.28 -12.27
N ASP A 81 16.80 18.61 -13.51
CA ASP A 81 15.87 19.05 -14.56
C ASP A 81 14.93 17.92 -14.99
N PHE A 82 15.41 16.67 -14.94
CA PHE A 82 14.63 15.46 -15.18
C PHE A 82 15.09 14.34 -14.25
N LEU A 83 14.16 13.60 -13.65
CA LEU A 83 14.46 12.35 -12.93
C LEU A 83 13.61 11.19 -13.44
N PRO A 84 14.20 10.01 -13.69
CA PRO A 84 13.43 8.81 -13.99
C PRO A 84 12.78 8.25 -12.72
N ASN A 85 11.83 7.33 -12.90
CA ASN A 85 11.16 6.68 -11.77
C ASN A 85 12.15 5.97 -10.84
N SER A 86 11.72 5.75 -9.59
CA SER A 86 12.59 5.17 -8.56
C SER A 86 13.24 3.84 -8.94
N PRO A 87 12.56 2.85 -9.55
CA PRO A 87 13.21 1.61 -10.01
C PRO A 87 14.41 1.83 -10.93
N THR A 88 14.36 2.79 -11.85
CA THR A 88 15.49 3.14 -12.72
C THR A 88 16.70 3.63 -11.91
N LEU A 89 16.50 4.59 -11.01
CA LEU A 89 17.58 5.11 -10.14
C LEU A 89 18.17 3.99 -9.25
N MET A 90 17.31 3.12 -8.74
CA MET A 90 17.69 2.05 -7.82
C MET A 90 18.40 0.89 -8.51
N ASN A 91 18.03 0.53 -9.75
CA ASN A 91 18.41 -0.75 -10.35
C ASN A 91 19.27 -0.64 -11.62
N ALA A 92 19.36 0.50 -12.29
CA ALA A 92 20.17 0.63 -13.51
C ALA A 92 21.66 0.34 -13.22
N GLY A 93 22.28 -0.55 -13.99
CA GLY A 93 23.66 -0.99 -13.76
C GLY A 93 23.83 -1.90 -12.54
N ARG A 94 22.75 -2.50 -12.04
CA ARG A 94 22.77 -3.48 -10.93
C ARG A 94 22.14 -4.80 -11.35
N HIS A 95 22.36 -5.85 -10.55
CA HIS A 95 21.96 -7.22 -10.88
C HIS A 95 20.48 -7.38 -11.26
N LEU A 96 19.54 -6.71 -10.57
CA LEU A 96 18.11 -6.84 -10.87
C LEU A 96 17.75 -6.21 -12.21
N GLN A 97 18.34 -5.05 -12.55
CA GLN A 97 18.18 -4.34 -13.83
C GLN A 97 16.71 -4.11 -14.27
N GLN A 98 15.73 -4.23 -13.37
CA GLN A 98 14.33 -3.98 -13.65
C GLN A 98 14.04 -2.49 -13.44
N LEU A 99 13.64 -1.77 -14.49
CA LEU A 99 13.65 -0.31 -14.50
C LEU A 99 12.26 0.36 -14.60
N SER A 100 11.22 -0.41 -14.87
CA SER A 100 9.83 0.07 -14.95
C SER A 100 9.15 0.14 -13.57
N ALA A 101 8.33 1.17 -13.34
CA ALA A 101 7.59 1.31 -12.08
C ALA A 101 6.20 0.68 -12.08
N CYS A 102 5.59 0.52 -13.26
CA CYS A 102 4.16 0.24 -13.39
C CYS A 102 3.90 -1.01 -14.22
N PHE A 103 3.01 -1.87 -13.74
CA PHE A 103 2.64 -3.13 -14.36
C PHE A 103 1.13 -3.37 -14.22
N VAL A 104 0.52 -4.00 -15.22
CA VAL A 104 -0.83 -4.55 -15.13
C VAL A 104 -0.80 -6.03 -15.50
N LEU A 105 -1.39 -6.88 -14.66
CA LEU A 105 -1.47 -8.32 -14.88
C LEU A 105 -2.94 -8.76 -14.99
N PRO A 106 -3.28 -9.65 -15.96
CA PRO A 106 -4.62 -10.20 -16.06
C PRO A 106 -4.89 -11.20 -14.94
N ILE A 107 -6.16 -11.35 -14.58
CA ILE A 107 -6.63 -12.42 -13.71
C ILE A 107 -7.79 -13.09 -14.44
N ASP A 108 -7.56 -14.27 -14.99
CA ASP A 108 -8.61 -15.06 -15.61
C ASP A 108 -9.34 -15.91 -14.56
N ASP A 109 -10.54 -16.37 -14.88
CA ASP A 109 -11.43 -17.13 -13.98
C ASP A 109 -11.01 -18.60 -13.82
N SER A 110 -9.75 -18.82 -13.42
CA SER A 110 -9.17 -20.13 -13.11
C SER A 110 -8.16 -20.02 -11.97
N MET A 111 -8.01 -21.10 -11.20
CA MET A 111 -7.02 -21.15 -10.10
C MET A 111 -5.60 -20.99 -10.64
N ASP A 112 -5.28 -21.60 -11.78
CA ASP A 112 -3.96 -21.47 -12.41
C ASP A 112 -3.62 -20.02 -12.74
N SER A 113 -4.57 -19.28 -13.34
CA SER A 113 -4.36 -17.86 -13.67
C SER A 113 -4.23 -17.01 -12.42
N ILE A 114 -5.10 -17.22 -11.42
CA ILE A 114 -5.08 -16.48 -10.15
C ILE A 114 -3.72 -16.62 -9.46
N PHE A 115 -3.23 -17.86 -9.31
CA PHE A 115 -1.98 -18.12 -8.59
C PHE A 115 -0.72 -17.84 -9.42
N GLU A 116 -0.75 -17.99 -10.75
CA GLU A 116 0.34 -17.55 -11.61
C GLU A 116 0.47 -16.02 -11.58
N THR A 117 -0.65 -15.29 -11.60
CA THR A 117 -0.64 -13.83 -11.45
C THR A 117 -0.16 -13.40 -10.06
N LEU A 118 -0.49 -14.16 -9.01
CA LEU A 118 0.04 -13.93 -7.65
C LEU A 118 1.58 -14.11 -7.60
N LYS A 119 2.09 -15.20 -8.19
CA LYS A 119 3.54 -15.45 -8.33
C LYS A 119 4.23 -14.33 -9.11
N ASN A 120 3.65 -13.94 -10.24
CA ASN A 120 4.16 -12.84 -11.07
C ASN A 120 4.20 -11.51 -10.31
N THR A 121 3.16 -11.23 -9.53
CA THR A 121 3.09 -10.07 -8.64
C THR A 121 4.26 -10.08 -7.64
N ALA A 122 4.55 -11.24 -7.03
CA ALA A 122 5.63 -11.36 -6.08
C ALA A 122 7.01 -11.05 -6.69
N LEU A 123 7.26 -11.51 -7.91
CA LEU A 123 8.51 -11.23 -8.64
C LEU A 123 8.65 -9.75 -9.01
N ILE A 124 7.55 -9.09 -9.38
CA ILE A 124 7.52 -7.66 -9.68
C ILE A 124 7.76 -6.83 -8.41
N HIS A 125 7.11 -7.17 -7.29
CA HIS A 125 7.31 -6.45 -6.03
C HIS A 125 8.72 -6.61 -5.49
N LYS A 126 9.32 -7.81 -5.64
CA LYS A 126 10.74 -8.05 -5.29
C LYS A 126 11.69 -7.07 -5.99
N SER A 127 11.36 -6.64 -7.21
CA SER A 127 12.16 -5.69 -7.99
C SER A 127 11.75 -4.21 -7.80
N GLY A 128 10.72 -3.95 -7.00
CA GLY A 128 10.26 -2.59 -6.65
C GLY A 128 9.17 -2.03 -7.56
N GLY A 129 8.57 -2.84 -8.44
CA GLY A 129 7.44 -2.48 -9.28
C GLY A 129 6.10 -2.47 -8.53
N GLY A 130 5.16 -1.64 -8.99
CA GLY A 130 3.77 -1.65 -8.54
C GLY A 130 2.86 -2.32 -9.57
N THR A 131 1.84 -3.03 -9.09
CA THR A 131 0.98 -3.89 -9.93
C THR A 131 -0.47 -3.46 -9.90
N GLY A 132 -1.17 -3.63 -11.00
CA GLY A 132 -2.61 -3.40 -11.11
C GLY A 132 -3.35 -4.60 -11.66
N PHE A 133 -4.58 -4.78 -11.20
CA PHE A 133 -5.41 -5.93 -11.53
C PHE A 133 -6.87 -5.52 -11.76
N SER A 134 -7.45 -6.06 -12.83
CA SER A 134 -8.91 -6.15 -12.96
C SER A 134 -9.36 -7.50 -12.42
N PHE A 135 -10.16 -7.47 -11.35
CA PHE A 135 -10.79 -8.67 -10.82
C PHE A 135 -12.12 -8.98 -11.51
N SER A 136 -12.47 -8.23 -12.55
CA SER A 136 -13.79 -8.25 -13.20
C SER A 136 -14.07 -9.51 -14.02
N ARG A 137 -13.05 -10.30 -14.35
CA ARG A 137 -13.21 -11.58 -15.08
C ARG A 137 -13.61 -12.71 -14.14
N LEU A 138 -13.30 -12.61 -12.84
CA LEU A 138 -13.59 -13.65 -11.86
C LEU A 138 -15.09 -13.81 -11.65
N ARG A 139 -15.57 -15.04 -11.59
CA ARG A 139 -16.99 -15.31 -11.32
C ARG A 139 -17.40 -14.80 -9.93
N PRO A 140 -18.68 -14.38 -9.77
CA PRO A 140 -19.13 -13.80 -8.52
C PRO A 140 -19.17 -14.83 -7.39
N LYS A 141 -19.26 -14.34 -6.16
CA LYS A 141 -19.45 -15.15 -4.96
C LYS A 141 -20.70 -16.01 -5.11
N LYS A 142 -20.62 -17.26 -4.66
CA LYS A 142 -21.67 -18.29 -4.78
C LYS A 142 -21.96 -18.79 -6.21
N ASP A 143 -21.21 -18.39 -7.24
CA ASP A 143 -21.32 -19.04 -8.56
C ASP A 143 -20.74 -20.47 -8.52
N VAL A 144 -21.21 -21.31 -9.44
CA VAL A 144 -20.90 -22.74 -9.47
C VAL A 144 -19.44 -23.00 -9.87
N VAL A 145 -18.76 -23.88 -9.13
CA VAL A 145 -17.44 -24.41 -9.49
C VAL A 145 -17.60 -25.85 -10.00
N ARG A 146 -17.63 -26.02 -11.32
CA ARG A 146 -17.96 -27.30 -11.98
C ARG A 146 -17.07 -28.47 -11.57
N THR A 147 -15.80 -28.22 -11.28
CA THR A 147 -14.81 -29.27 -10.96
C THR A 147 -14.94 -29.83 -9.54
N THR A 148 -15.46 -29.05 -8.59
CA THR A 148 -15.55 -29.45 -7.17
C THR A 148 -16.98 -29.54 -6.67
N SER A 149 -17.97 -29.23 -7.52
CA SER A 149 -19.39 -29.05 -7.14
C SER A 149 -19.59 -28.04 -5.99
N GLY A 150 -18.60 -27.20 -5.72
CA GLY A 150 -18.61 -26.17 -4.69
C GLY A 150 -19.07 -24.81 -5.20
N ILE A 151 -18.99 -23.82 -4.32
CA ILE A 151 -19.34 -22.43 -4.60
C ILE A 151 -18.09 -21.54 -4.64
N SER A 152 -18.10 -20.52 -5.52
CA SER A 152 -17.02 -19.54 -5.63
C SER A 152 -16.96 -18.62 -4.41
N SER A 153 -15.73 -18.28 -3.99
CA SER A 153 -15.47 -17.28 -2.95
C SER A 153 -15.61 -15.84 -3.43
N GLY A 154 -15.64 -15.62 -4.76
CA GLY A 154 -15.72 -14.30 -5.38
C GLY A 154 -14.39 -13.53 -5.41
N PRO A 155 -14.33 -12.40 -6.13
CA PRO A 155 -13.10 -11.64 -6.38
C PRO A 155 -12.48 -11.05 -5.11
N ILE A 156 -13.29 -10.57 -4.16
CA ILE A 156 -12.82 -9.91 -2.93
C ILE A 156 -12.02 -10.88 -2.05
N SER A 157 -12.42 -12.16 -2.01
CA SER A 157 -11.68 -13.18 -1.26
C SER A 157 -10.28 -13.40 -1.84
N PHE A 158 -10.13 -13.40 -3.16
CA PHE A 158 -8.81 -13.50 -3.79
C PHE A 158 -7.98 -12.22 -3.63
N MET A 159 -8.60 -11.03 -3.58
CA MET A 159 -7.89 -9.80 -3.23
C MET A 159 -7.20 -9.89 -1.86
N GLN A 160 -7.82 -10.55 -0.88
CA GLN A 160 -7.22 -10.77 0.45
C GLN A 160 -5.97 -11.66 0.37
N VAL A 161 -5.96 -12.68 -0.50
CA VAL A 161 -4.79 -13.52 -0.76
C VAL A 161 -3.64 -12.69 -1.35
N PHE A 162 -3.93 -11.84 -2.34
CA PHE A 162 -2.94 -10.92 -2.92
C PHE A 162 -2.41 -9.92 -1.89
N ASN A 163 -3.28 -9.41 -1.02
CA ASN A 163 -2.90 -8.48 0.04
C ASN A 163 -1.93 -9.12 1.04
N ALA A 164 -2.23 -10.35 1.49
CA ALA A 164 -1.39 -11.10 2.42
C ALA A 164 -0.01 -11.42 1.80
N ALA A 165 0.02 -11.83 0.53
CA ALA A 165 1.28 -12.07 -0.18
C ALA A 165 2.14 -10.80 -0.28
N THR A 166 1.51 -9.66 -0.58
CA THR A 166 2.19 -8.35 -0.66
C THR A 166 2.80 -7.96 0.68
N GLU A 167 2.11 -8.21 1.80
CA GLU A 167 2.63 -7.94 3.14
C GLU A 167 3.83 -8.84 3.49
N ALA A 168 3.82 -10.10 3.06
CA ALA A 168 4.95 -11.01 3.27
C ALA A 168 6.22 -10.57 2.51
N ILE A 169 6.08 -10.08 1.27
CA ILE A 169 7.22 -9.63 0.44
C ILE A 169 7.87 -8.36 1.00
N LYS A 170 7.09 -7.51 1.65
CA LYS A 170 7.55 -6.25 2.27
C LYS A 170 8.71 -6.44 3.25
N GLN A 171 8.85 -7.61 3.87
CA GLN A 171 9.89 -7.89 4.87
C GLN A 171 11.31 -8.00 4.28
N GLY A 172 11.46 -8.16 2.95
CA GLY A 172 12.77 -8.32 2.30
C GLY A 172 13.14 -7.27 1.24
N GLY A 173 12.24 -6.33 0.92
CA GLY A 173 12.43 -5.36 -0.18
C GLY A 173 12.80 -3.94 0.29
N THR A 174 13.49 -3.17 -0.56
CA THR A 174 13.80 -1.75 -0.34
C THR A 174 12.58 -0.82 -0.47
N ARG A 175 11.48 -1.32 -1.06
CA ARG A 175 10.22 -0.60 -1.28
C ARG A 175 9.03 -1.50 -0.91
N ARG A 176 7.99 -0.91 -0.29
CA ARG A 176 6.71 -1.59 -0.04
C ARG A 176 5.98 -1.85 -1.37
N GLY A 177 5.54 -3.08 -1.58
CA GLY A 177 4.67 -3.44 -2.71
C GLY A 177 3.34 -2.69 -2.66
N ALA A 178 2.81 -2.31 -3.81
CA ALA A 178 1.55 -1.56 -3.92
C ALA A 178 0.71 -2.15 -5.04
N ASN A 179 -0.59 -2.30 -4.78
CA ASN A 179 -1.54 -2.87 -5.73
C ASN A 179 -2.65 -1.89 -6.08
N MET A 180 -3.11 -1.92 -7.34
CA MET A 180 -4.43 -1.43 -7.75
C MET A 180 -5.38 -2.61 -7.91
N GLY A 181 -6.56 -2.55 -7.30
CA GLY A 181 -7.64 -3.49 -7.50
C GLY A 181 -8.83 -2.79 -8.14
N MET A 182 -9.23 -3.24 -9.32
CA MET A 182 -10.38 -2.69 -10.02
C MET A 182 -11.46 -3.73 -10.23
N LEU A 183 -12.71 -3.29 -10.07
CA LEU A 183 -13.89 -4.09 -10.40
C LEU A 183 -14.85 -3.24 -11.24
N ARG A 184 -15.35 -3.82 -12.34
CA ARG A 184 -16.33 -3.16 -13.19
C ARG A 184 -17.65 -2.95 -12.45
N ILE A 185 -18.27 -1.80 -12.71
CA ILE A 185 -19.53 -1.38 -12.10
C ILE A 185 -20.69 -2.36 -12.37
N ASP A 186 -20.61 -3.12 -13.46
CA ASP A 186 -21.58 -4.12 -13.90
C ASP A 186 -21.29 -5.55 -13.41
N HIS A 187 -20.32 -5.70 -12.51
CA HIS A 187 -20.03 -6.97 -11.83
C HIS A 187 -21.04 -7.25 -10.69
N PRO A 188 -21.48 -8.51 -10.47
CA PRO A 188 -22.48 -8.81 -9.45
C PRO A 188 -22.05 -8.50 -8.01
N ASP A 189 -20.77 -8.66 -7.70
CA ASP A 189 -20.20 -8.39 -6.37
C ASP A 189 -19.80 -6.91 -6.17
N ILE A 190 -20.28 -5.98 -7.03
CA ILE A 190 -19.88 -4.57 -6.97
C ILE A 190 -20.23 -3.89 -5.65
N LEU A 191 -21.37 -4.21 -5.06
CA LEU A 191 -21.79 -3.61 -3.78
C LEU A 191 -20.86 -4.02 -2.64
N ASP A 192 -20.46 -5.29 -2.60
CA ASP A 192 -19.49 -5.80 -1.61
C ASP A 192 -18.10 -5.19 -1.83
N PHE A 193 -17.71 -4.98 -3.10
CA PHE A 193 -16.43 -4.36 -3.45
C PHE A 193 -16.36 -2.90 -3.00
N ILE A 194 -17.43 -2.13 -3.18
CA ILE A 194 -17.49 -0.72 -2.76
C ILE A 194 -17.24 -0.58 -1.25
N ILE A 195 -17.72 -1.53 -0.44
CA ILE A 195 -17.60 -1.48 1.02
C ILE A 195 -16.47 -2.36 1.58
N CYS A 196 -15.62 -2.95 0.73
CA CYS A 196 -14.70 -4.00 1.18
C CYS A 196 -13.60 -3.51 2.15
N LYS A 197 -13.39 -2.19 2.25
CA LYS A 197 -12.45 -1.54 3.19
C LYS A 197 -13.16 -0.83 4.36
N ASP A 198 -14.43 -1.13 4.60
CA ASP A 198 -15.25 -0.46 5.62
C ASP A 198 -14.98 -0.97 7.05
N LYS A 199 -14.64 -2.26 7.20
CA LYS A 199 -14.64 -2.97 8.49
C LYS A 199 -13.32 -3.65 8.87
N ASP A 200 -12.31 -3.61 8.01
CA ASP A 200 -11.10 -4.40 8.26
C ASP A 200 -9.89 -3.80 7.55
N ASP A 201 -8.74 -3.83 8.23
CA ASP A 201 -7.41 -3.49 7.69
C ASP A 201 -6.90 -4.53 6.65
N SER A 202 -7.78 -5.44 6.23
CA SER A 202 -7.47 -6.62 5.43
C SER A 202 -7.02 -6.35 3.98
N LEU A 203 -7.11 -5.10 3.50
CA LEU A 203 -6.71 -4.71 2.13
C LEU A 203 -5.79 -3.47 2.11
N ASN A 204 -4.95 -3.30 3.13
CA ASN A 204 -4.06 -2.15 3.28
C ASN A 204 -2.96 -1.99 2.21
N ASN A 205 -2.70 -3.03 1.40
CA ASN A 205 -1.74 -2.96 0.29
C ASN A 205 -2.42 -2.72 -1.07
N PHE A 206 -3.74 -2.52 -1.09
CA PHE A 206 -4.51 -2.19 -2.27
C PHE A 206 -5.03 -0.76 -2.22
N ASN A 207 -4.84 -0.02 -3.30
CA ASN A 207 -5.79 1.02 -3.70
C ASN A 207 -6.93 0.33 -4.47
N ILE A 208 -8.17 0.72 -4.21
CA ILE A 208 -9.33 0.19 -4.96
C ILE A 208 -10.01 1.27 -5.80
N SER A 209 -10.46 0.90 -6.99
CA SER A 209 -11.23 1.80 -7.86
C SER A 209 -12.33 1.06 -8.58
N VAL A 210 -13.48 1.73 -8.73
CA VAL A 210 -14.59 1.20 -9.52
C VAL A 210 -14.39 1.57 -10.99
N ALA A 211 -14.41 0.57 -11.87
CA ALA A 211 -14.35 0.77 -13.31
C ALA A 211 -15.75 1.08 -13.85
N ILE A 212 -16.03 2.38 -14.00
CA ILE A 212 -17.29 2.96 -14.44
C ILE A 212 -17.41 2.90 -15.97
N THR A 213 -18.52 2.38 -16.46
CA THR A 213 -18.86 2.32 -17.89
C THR A 213 -19.70 3.53 -18.31
N LYS A 214 -19.70 3.85 -19.60
CA LYS A 214 -20.58 4.86 -20.19
C LYS A 214 -22.05 4.50 -19.95
N LYS A 215 -22.41 3.23 -20.10
CA LYS A 215 -23.78 2.74 -19.85
C LYS A 215 -24.25 3.03 -18.43
N PHE A 216 -23.39 2.88 -17.43
CA PHE A 216 -23.71 3.24 -16.05
C PHE A 216 -23.92 4.75 -15.88
N MET A 217 -23.05 5.57 -16.48
CA MET A 217 -23.20 7.03 -16.42
C MET A 217 -24.48 7.52 -17.10
N ASP A 218 -24.83 6.94 -18.25
CA ASP A 218 -26.08 7.24 -18.95
C ASP A 218 -27.30 6.85 -18.08
N ALA A 219 -27.24 5.71 -17.38
CA ALA A 219 -28.29 5.28 -16.46
C ALA A 219 -28.37 6.18 -15.20
N LEU A 220 -27.21 6.62 -14.68
CA LEU A 220 -27.14 7.54 -13.55
C LEU A 220 -27.80 8.89 -13.87
N GLU A 221 -27.52 9.44 -15.05
CA GLU A 221 -28.11 10.72 -15.50
C GLU A 221 -29.64 10.63 -15.66
N LYS A 222 -30.14 9.47 -16.11
CA LYS A 222 -31.58 9.23 -16.28
C LYS A 222 -32.30 8.72 -15.03
N GLY A 223 -31.57 8.36 -13.98
CA GLY A 223 -32.12 7.73 -12.78
C GLY A 223 -32.64 6.30 -13.01
N GLU A 224 -32.03 5.55 -13.92
CA GLU A 224 -32.47 4.23 -14.36
C GLU A 224 -31.72 3.08 -13.66
N TYR A 225 -32.23 1.87 -13.88
CA TYR A 225 -31.57 0.62 -13.49
C TYR A 225 -30.63 0.12 -14.60
N TYR A 226 -29.46 -0.37 -14.21
CA TYR A 226 -28.51 -1.00 -15.12
C TYR A 226 -28.34 -2.49 -14.80
N ASN A 227 -27.89 -3.27 -15.79
CA ASN A 227 -27.78 -4.73 -15.67
C ASN A 227 -26.44 -5.15 -15.06
N LEU A 228 -26.46 -6.21 -14.25
CA LEU A 228 -25.28 -6.93 -13.78
C LEU A 228 -25.07 -8.19 -14.60
N TYR A 229 -23.83 -8.44 -15.01
CA TYR A 229 -23.47 -9.56 -15.88
C TYR A 229 -22.58 -10.55 -15.15
N ASN A 230 -22.89 -11.84 -15.23
CA ASN A 230 -21.93 -12.86 -14.79
C ASN A 230 -20.80 -12.93 -15.85
N PRO A 231 -19.54 -12.63 -15.48
CA PRO A 231 -18.43 -12.56 -16.44
C PRO A 231 -18.11 -13.89 -17.11
N ARG A 232 -18.50 -15.03 -16.52
CA ARG A 232 -18.26 -16.37 -17.07
C ARG A 232 -19.09 -16.68 -18.32
N ASN A 233 -20.33 -16.19 -18.38
CA ASN A 233 -21.28 -16.55 -19.44
C ASN A 233 -22.00 -15.36 -20.08
N GLY A 234 -21.78 -14.14 -19.58
CA GLY A 234 -22.41 -12.91 -20.09
C GLY A 234 -23.90 -12.80 -19.80
N VAL A 235 -24.48 -13.68 -18.97
CA VAL A 235 -25.91 -13.66 -18.65
C VAL A 235 -26.19 -12.56 -17.64
N ILE A 236 -27.33 -11.88 -17.81
CA ILE A 236 -27.83 -10.90 -16.84
C ILE A 236 -28.33 -11.66 -15.61
N ILE A 237 -27.73 -11.39 -14.45
CA ILE A 237 -28.10 -12.05 -13.19
C ILE A 237 -28.78 -11.12 -12.19
N GLY A 238 -28.87 -9.83 -12.51
CA GLY A 238 -29.53 -8.84 -11.67
C GLY A 238 -29.56 -7.46 -12.31
N ARG A 239 -30.25 -6.52 -11.65
CA ARG A 239 -30.25 -5.10 -12.00
C ARG A 239 -30.11 -4.29 -10.72
N LEU A 240 -29.40 -3.17 -10.79
CA LEU A 240 -29.25 -2.23 -9.68
C LEU A 240 -29.64 -0.83 -10.11
N ASN A 241 -30.14 -0.03 -9.15
CA ASN A 241 -30.41 1.37 -9.37
C ASN A 241 -29.08 2.16 -9.44
N ALA A 242 -28.86 2.91 -10.52
CA ALA A 242 -27.59 3.63 -10.70
C ALA A 242 -27.34 4.69 -9.61
N ASN A 243 -28.37 5.41 -9.15
CA ASN A 243 -28.25 6.41 -8.10
C ASN A 243 -27.87 5.80 -6.75
N GLU A 244 -28.45 4.65 -6.40
CA GLU A 244 -28.13 3.97 -5.14
C GLU A 244 -26.69 3.47 -5.11
N VAL A 245 -26.22 2.85 -6.21
CA VAL A 245 -24.84 2.37 -6.32
C VAL A 245 -23.87 3.54 -6.29
N PHE A 246 -24.15 4.61 -7.04
CA PHE A 246 -23.31 5.80 -7.04
C PHE A 246 -23.27 6.49 -5.67
N GLY A 247 -24.40 6.56 -4.97
CA GLY A 247 -24.48 7.06 -3.60
C GLY A 247 -23.58 6.26 -2.64
N LYS A 248 -23.53 4.93 -2.77
CA LYS A 248 -22.62 4.08 -1.98
C LYS A 248 -21.14 4.35 -2.27
N ILE A 249 -20.79 4.57 -3.54
CA ILE A 249 -19.41 4.94 -3.94
C ILE A 249 -19.02 6.26 -3.27
N VAL A 250 -19.88 7.27 -3.37
CA VAL A 250 -19.67 8.59 -2.75
C VAL A 250 -19.56 8.48 -1.23
N ASP A 251 -20.43 7.70 -0.60
CA ASP A 251 -20.46 7.52 0.85
C ASP A 251 -19.15 6.90 1.37
N GLN A 252 -18.64 5.87 0.70
CA GLN A 252 -17.41 5.20 1.08
C GLN A 252 -16.19 6.10 0.83
N ALA A 253 -16.13 6.76 -0.33
CA ALA A 253 -15.06 7.68 -0.66
C ALA A 253 -14.99 8.87 0.31
N TRP A 254 -16.14 9.39 0.74
CA TRP A 254 -16.21 10.42 1.77
C TRP A 254 -15.76 9.91 3.15
N LYS A 255 -16.06 8.64 3.46
CA LYS A 255 -15.73 8.00 4.73
C LYS A 255 -14.24 7.70 4.87
N ASN A 256 -13.59 7.09 3.88
CA ASN A 256 -12.22 6.57 3.98
C ASN A 256 -11.31 6.88 2.76
N GLY A 257 -11.78 7.67 1.79
CA GLY A 257 -11.05 8.03 0.57
C GLY A 257 -11.10 6.97 -0.55
N GLU A 258 -11.83 5.87 -0.37
CA GLU A 258 -11.95 4.79 -1.34
C GLU A 258 -13.39 4.28 -1.48
N PRO A 259 -13.79 3.71 -2.63
CA PRO A 259 -12.99 3.52 -3.83
C PRO A 259 -12.82 4.82 -4.66
N GLY A 260 -11.72 4.91 -5.40
CA GLY A 260 -11.62 5.85 -6.51
C GLY A 260 -12.54 5.46 -7.66
N ILE A 261 -12.63 6.30 -8.69
CA ILE A 261 -13.37 5.96 -9.92
C ILE A 261 -12.49 6.06 -11.15
N VAL A 262 -12.70 5.13 -12.08
CA VAL A 262 -12.01 5.07 -13.37
C VAL A 262 -13.03 4.88 -14.48
N PHE A 263 -12.99 5.73 -15.51
CA PHE A 263 -13.88 5.65 -16.66
C PHE A 263 -13.29 4.72 -17.74
N VAL A 264 -13.53 3.42 -17.59
CA VAL A 264 -12.85 2.38 -18.38
C VAL A 264 -13.12 2.48 -19.88
N ASP A 265 -14.35 2.84 -20.27
CA ASP A 265 -14.70 3.00 -21.69
C ASP A 265 -13.97 4.21 -22.30
N ARG A 266 -13.76 5.27 -21.53
CA ARG A 266 -12.99 6.45 -21.96
C ARG A 266 -11.51 6.14 -22.12
N MET A 267 -10.95 5.34 -21.21
CA MET A 267 -9.57 4.84 -21.33
C MET A 267 -9.40 4.03 -22.62
N ASN A 268 -10.34 3.12 -22.91
CA ASN A 268 -10.29 2.30 -24.12
C ASN A 268 -10.53 3.10 -25.42
N HIS A 269 -11.40 4.11 -25.40
CA HIS A 269 -11.56 5.02 -26.53
C HIS A 269 -10.26 5.77 -26.89
N LYS A 270 -9.39 5.99 -25.90
CA LYS A 270 -8.08 6.62 -26.08
C LYS A 270 -6.93 5.58 -26.11
N ASN A 271 -7.24 4.29 -26.18
CA ASN A 271 -6.21 3.25 -26.30
C ASN A 271 -5.53 3.37 -27.66
N THR A 272 -4.22 3.52 -27.65
CA THR A 272 -3.40 3.68 -28.86
C THR A 272 -3.21 2.37 -29.62
N THR A 273 -3.36 1.23 -28.94
CA THR A 273 -3.17 -0.12 -29.50
C THR A 273 -4.40 -1.01 -29.26
N PRO A 274 -5.61 -0.62 -29.73
CA PRO A 274 -6.84 -1.35 -29.43
C PRO A 274 -6.84 -2.79 -29.96
N SER A 275 -6.17 -3.03 -31.09
CA SER A 275 -6.02 -4.36 -31.68
C SER A 275 -5.17 -5.32 -30.83
N ALA A 276 -4.36 -4.80 -29.89
CA ALA A 276 -3.52 -5.61 -29.01
C ALA A 276 -4.24 -6.05 -27.73
N GLY A 277 -5.37 -5.44 -27.40
CA GLY A 277 -6.17 -5.77 -26.23
C GLY A 277 -6.96 -4.58 -25.68
N SER A 278 -7.76 -4.85 -24.65
CA SER A 278 -8.50 -3.83 -23.91
C SER A 278 -7.79 -3.49 -22.59
N ILE A 279 -7.84 -2.22 -22.21
CA ILE A 279 -7.36 -1.72 -20.93
C ILE A 279 -8.44 -2.01 -19.88
N GLU A 280 -8.14 -2.88 -18.94
CA GLU A 280 -9.09 -3.29 -17.88
C GLU A 280 -8.72 -2.73 -16.50
N SER A 281 -7.46 -2.30 -16.33
CA SER A 281 -6.95 -1.77 -15.07
C SER A 281 -5.90 -0.68 -15.31
N THR A 282 -5.58 0.04 -14.25
CA THR A 282 -4.39 0.90 -14.16
C THR A 282 -3.36 0.28 -13.22
N ASN A 283 -2.17 0.88 -13.18
CA ASN A 283 -1.21 0.70 -12.08
C ASN A 283 -1.73 1.30 -10.74
N PRO A 284 -0.98 1.15 -9.61
CA PRO A 284 -1.40 1.59 -8.27
C PRO A 284 -1.89 3.04 -8.12
N CYS A 285 -1.34 4.01 -8.88
CA CYS A 285 -1.70 5.43 -8.73
C CYS A 285 -2.65 5.93 -9.83
N GLY A 286 -3.11 5.06 -10.73
CA GLY A 286 -4.13 5.41 -11.73
C GLY A 286 -3.60 6.10 -13.00
N GLU A 287 -2.32 6.50 -13.04
CA GLU A 287 -1.72 7.29 -14.12
C GLU A 287 -1.32 6.48 -15.36
N GLN A 288 -1.19 5.16 -15.23
CA GLN A 288 -0.85 4.23 -16.30
C GLN A 288 -1.98 3.21 -16.54
N PRO A 289 -2.93 3.52 -17.45
CA PRO A 289 -3.83 2.54 -18.02
C PRO A 289 -3.05 1.65 -19.00
N LEU A 290 -2.90 0.37 -18.63
CA LEU A 290 -2.03 -0.58 -19.35
C LEU A 290 -2.82 -1.81 -19.81
N LEU A 291 -2.33 -2.43 -20.88
CA LEU A 291 -2.82 -3.72 -21.34
C LEU A 291 -2.33 -4.84 -20.39
N PRO A 292 -2.97 -6.03 -20.41
CA PRO A 292 -2.47 -7.20 -19.71
C PRO A 292 -1.01 -7.51 -20.05
N TYR A 293 -0.20 -7.77 -19.02
CA TYR A 293 1.25 -7.99 -19.09
C TYR A 293 2.07 -6.79 -19.61
N GLU A 294 1.47 -5.61 -19.77
CA GLU A 294 2.22 -4.43 -20.19
C GLU A 294 2.84 -3.72 -18.98
N SER A 295 4.03 -3.16 -19.19
CA SER A 295 4.71 -2.31 -18.21
C SER A 295 5.00 -0.92 -18.78
N CYS A 296 5.25 0.04 -17.89
CA CYS A 296 5.68 1.37 -18.29
C CYS A 296 6.79 1.89 -17.36
N ASN A 297 7.83 2.44 -17.96
CA ASN A 297 8.84 3.25 -17.29
C ASN A 297 8.46 4.73 -17.37
N LEU A 298 8.65 5.44 -16.25
CA LEU A 298 8.25 6.82 -16.08
C LEU A 298 9.47 7.71 -15.87
N GLY A 299 9.29 9.00 -16.14
CA GLY A 299 10.22 10.05 -15.73
C GLY A 299 9.50 11.39 -15.65
N SER A 300 10.06 12.36 -14.93
CA SER A 300 9.39 13.63 -14.68
C SER A 300 10.34 14.80 -14.80
N ILE A 301 9.91 15.84 -15.52
CA ILE A 301 10.63 17.10 -15.69
C ILE A 301 10.29 18.03 -14.52
N ASN A 302 11.30 18.65 -13.90
CA ASN A 302 11.10 19.62 -12.82
C ASN A 302 10.82 21.01 -13.38
N LEU A 303 9.56 21.40 -13.49
CA LEU A 303 9.16 22.67 -14.08
C LEU A 303 9.67 23.91 -13.33
N GLY A 304 10.01 23.79 -12.04
CA GLY A 304 10.59 24.88 -11.26
C GLY A 304 11.92 25.39 -11.82
N HIS A 305 12.63 24.59 -12.62
CA HIS A 305 13.92 24.97 -13.24
C HIS A 305 13.79 25.59 -14.65
N PHE A 306 12.56 25.83 -15.10
CA PHE A 306 12.26 26.31 -16.46
C PHE A 306 11.61 27.69 -16.44
N VAL A 307 12.08 28.58 -15.56
CA VAL A 307 11.66 29.99 -15.52
C VAL A 307 12.81 30.87 -15.99
N LYS A 308 12.54 31.77 -16.93
CA LYS A 308 13.48 32.76 -17.44
C LYS A 308 12.73 34.05 -17.76
N ASN A 309 13.19 35.18 -17.23
CA ASN A 309 12.61 36.50 -17.49
C ASN A 309 11.08 36.59 -17.21
N ASN A 310 10.63 35.99 -16.09
CA ASN A 310 9.21 35.90 -15.71
C ASN A 310 8.31 35.16 -16.72
N ASP A 311 8.88 34.28 -17.55
CA ASP A 311 8.16 33.40 -18.45
C ASP A 311 8.76 31.98 -18.41
N VAL A 312 8.06 31.02 -19.00
CA VAL A 312 8.54 29.65 -19.18
C VAL A 312 9.71 29.64 -20.17
N ASN A 313 10.79 28.96 -19.80
CA ASN A 313 11.94 28.72 -20.69
C ASN A 313 11.62 27.57 -21.66
N TRP A 314 10.83 27.89 -22.69
CA TRP A 314 10.35 26.95 -23.70
C TRP A 314 11.48 26.24 -24.45
N GLU A 315 12.59 26.93 -24.73
CA GLU A 315 13.75 26.37 -25.44
C GLU A 315 14.46 25.30 -24.61
N LYS A 316 14.72 25.58 -23.32
CA LYS A 316 15.30 24.59 -22.41
C LYS A 316 14.33 23.41 -22.24
N LEU A 317 13.04 23.68 -22.10
CA LEU A 317 12.01 22.65 -21.94
C LEU A 317 11.96 21.69 -23.14
N GLU A 318 12.00 22.20 -24.37
CA GLU A 318 12.05 21.37 -25.59
C GLU A 318 13.26 20.43 -25.60
N LYS A 319 14.45 20.96 -25.27
CA LYS A 319 15.68 20.15 -25.19
C LYS A 319 15.53 19.05 -24.15
N THR A 320 15.05 19.37 -22.95
CA THR A 320 14.84 18.37 -21.88
C THR A 320 13.79 17.33 -22.26
N VAL A 321 12.68 17.71 -22.91
CA VAL A 321 11.67 16.76 -23.39
C VAL A 321 12.28 15.76 -24.38
N LYS A 322 13.08 16.23 -25.33
CA LYS A 322 13.76 15.37 -26.31
C LYS A 322 14.72 14.38 -25.63
N THR A 323 15.57 14.86 -24.73
CA THR A 323 16.49 14.02 -23.95
C THR A 323 15.74 13.00 -23.10
N ALA A 324 14.65 13.42 -22.44
CA ALA A 324 13.84 12.54 -21.59
C ALA A 324 13.13 11.43 -22.40
N VAL A 325 12.60 11.72 -23.59
CA VAL A 325 11.99 10.70 -24.45
C VAL A 325 13.03 9.68 -24.93
N HIS A 326 14.21 10.13 -25.35
CA HIS A 326 15.32 9.23 -25.72
C HIS A 326 15.75 8.36 -24.52
N PHE A 327 15.94 8.97 -23.36
CA PHE A 327 16.25 8.26 -22.12
C PHE A 327 15.21 7.16 -21.82
N LEU A 328 13.93 7.51 -21.85
CA LEU A 328 12.85 6.57 -21.52
C LEU A 328 12.69 5.47 -22.58
N ASP A 329 12.94 5.74 -23.87
CA ASP A 329 12.96 4.68 -24.90
C ASP A 329 14.12 3.71 -24.66
N ASN A 330 15.31 4.22 -24.31
CA ASN A 330 16.48 3.39 -23.99
C ASN A 330 16.24 2.48 -22.79
N VAL A 331 15.53 2.97 -21.77
CA VAL A 331 15.17 2.18 -20.57
C VAL A 331 14.44 0.88 -20.95
N ILE A 332 13.61 0.89 -22.00
CA ILE A 332 12.88 -0.32 -22.45
C ILE A 332 13.85 -1.43 -22.87
N ASP A 333 14.93 -1.06 -23.56
CA ASP A 333 15.85 -2.01 -24.17
C ASP A 333 16.83 -2.60 -23.16
N VAL A 334 17.30 -1.78 -22.21
CA VAL A 334 18.26 -2.23 -21.17
C VAL A 334 17.59 -2.80 -19.92
N SER A 335 16.26 -2.74 -19.81
CA SER A 335 15.54 -3.29 -18.65
C SER A 335 15.46 -4.82 -18.72
N ASN A 336 15.75 -5.47 -17.59
CA ASN A 336 15.47 -6.88 -17.37
C ASN A 336 14.05 -7.04 -16.81
N TYR A 337 13.20 -7.81 -17.50
CA TYR A 337 11.82 -8.02 -17.08
C TYR A 337 11.74 -9.33 -16.29
N PRO A 338 11.15 -9.33 -15.09
CA PRO A 338 11.09 -10.52 -14.25
C PRO A 338 10.29 -11.66 -14.87
N ILE A 339 9.42 -11.33 -15.84
CA ILE A 339 8.53 -12.25 -16.53
C ILE A 339 8.72 -11.99 -18.03
N GLN A 340 9.07 -13.05 -18.77
CA GLN A 340 9.34 -12.96 -20.21
C GLN A 340 8.19 -12.32 -20.97
N LYS A 341 6.95 -12.70 -20.65
CA LYS A 341 5.76 -12.18 -21.34
C LYS A 341 5.63 -10.66 -21.24
N ILE A 342 6.02 -10.10 -20.09
CA ILE A 342 6.03 -8.65 -19.90
C ILE A 342 7.05 -8.00 -20.82
N GLY A 343 8.26 -8.57 -20.89
CA GLY A 343 9.29 -8.06 -21.79
C GLY A 343 8.89 -8.10 -23.27
N GLU A 344 8.14 -9.10 -23.70
CA GLU A 344 7.59 -9.18 -25.07
C GLU A 344 6.56 -8.09 -25.33
N VAL A 345 5.56 -7.95 -24.46
CA VAL A 345 4.45 -6.99 -24.63
C VAL A 345 4.97 -5.56 -24.55
N THR A 346 5.82 -5.25 -23.56
CA THR A 346 6.41 -3.91 -23.40
C THR A 346 7.25 -3.53 -24.61
N ARG A 347 8.09 -4.43 -25.16
CA ARG A 347 8.85 -4.13 -26.39
C ARG A 347 7.97 -4.01 -27.63
N SER A 348 6.80 -4.66 -27.65
CA SER A 348 5.87 -4.62 -28.78
C SER A 348 5.14 -3.28 -28.91
N ASN A 349 4.84 -2.62 -27.80
CA ASN A 349 4.11 -1.33 -27.76
C ASN A 349 5.00 -0.13 -27.42
N ARG A 350 6.11 -0.37 -26.70
CA ARG A 350 7.10 0.63 -26.26
C ARG A 350 6.49 1.84 -25.57
N LYS A 351 5.52 1.62 -24.67
CA LYS A 351 4.88 2.70 -23.91
C LYS A 351 5.84 3.31 -22.90
N ILE A 352 6.04 4.62 -22.99
CA ILE A 352 6.76 5.41 -21.98
C ILE A 352 5.82 6.42 -21.32
N GLY A 353 6.20 6.88 -20.13
CA GLY A 353 5.46 7.85 -19.35
C GLY A 353 6.31 9.04 -18.93
N LEU A 354 6.49 10.01 -19.84
CA LEU A 354 7.06 11.31 -19.51
C LEU A 354 5.99 12.19 -18.84
N GLY A 355 6.27 12.64 -17.64
CA GLY A 355 5.45 13.59 -16.90
C GLY A 355 6.23 14.79 -16.42
N ILE A 356 5.65 15.47 -15.44
CA ILE A 356 6.20 16.66 -14.81
C ILE A 356 6.12 16.55 -13.29
N MET A 357 6.93 17.35 -12.63
CA MET A 357 6.85 17.73 -11.22
C MET A 357 7.17 19.24 -11.16
N GLY A 358 7.01 19.86 -10.00
CA GLY A 358 7.35 21.28 -9.86
C GLY A 358 6.32 22.24 -10.46
N TRP A 359 5.09 21.78 -10.76
CA TRP A 359 4.05 22.64 -11.36
C TRP A 359 3.66 23.80 -10.43
N ALA A 360 3.48 23.52 -9.14
CA ALA A 360 3.15 24.57 -8.19
C ALA A 360 4.33 25.55 -8.03
N ASP A 361 5.56 25.08 -8.08
CA ASP A 361 6.75 25.93 -7.98
C ASP A 361 6.89 26.85 -9.19
N LEU A 362 6.64 26.33 -10.40
CA LEU A 362 6.58 27.13 -11.62
C LEU A 362 5.57 28.27 -11.49
N LEU A 363 4.35 27.96 -11.04
CA LEU A 363 3.30 28.96 -10.85
C LEU A 363 3.70 30.02 -9.82
N LEU A 364 4.32 29.61 -8.70
CA LEU A 364 4.84 30.55 -7.70
C LEU A 364 5.88 31.50 -8.29
N TYR A 365 6.84 30.98 -9.05
CA TYR A 365 7.89 31.79 -9.67
C TYR A 365 7.35 32.77 -10.73
N LEU A 366 6.28 32.40 -11.43
CA LEU A 366 5.58 33.28 -12.36
C LEU A 366 4.57 34.23 -11.67
N GLY A 367 4.33 34.06 -10.37
CA GLY A 367 3.35 34.83 -9.62
C GLY A 367 1.89 34.55 -10.01
N ILE A 368 1.60 33.33 -10.50
CA ILE A 368 0.28 32.90 -10.96
C ILE A 368 -0.40 32.05 -9.87
N PRO A 369 -1.61 32.42 -9.40
CA PRO A 369 -2.36 31.59 -8.46
C PRO A 369 -2.76 30.23 -9.04
N TYR A 370 -2.54 29.14 -8.30
CA TYR A 370 -3.04 27.82 -8.68
C TYR A 370 -4.58 27.84 -8.75
N GLY A 371 -5.15 27.28 -9.82
CA GLY A 371 -6.61 27.19 -10.01
C GLY A 371 -7.23 28.41 -10.70
N SER A 372 -6.47 29.49 -10.89
CA SER A 372 -6.88 30.64 -11.70
C SER A 372 -7.03 30.29 -13.18
N ASN A 373 -7.81 31.08 -13.92
CA ASN A 373 -7.93 30.92 -15.38
C ASN A 373 -6.57 30.97 -16.09
N ASP A 374 -5.66 31.84 -15.64
CA ASP A 374 -4.31 31.97 -16.20
C ASP A 374 -3.51 30.68 -15.96
N SER A 375 -3.59 30.10 -14.75
CA SER A 375 -2.93 28.81 -14.47
C SER A 375 -3.50 27.65 -15.30
N LEU A 376 -4.81 27.66 -15.58
CA LEU A 376 -5.46 26.65 -16.41
C LEU A 376 -5.06 26.78 -17.88
N ALA A 377 -5.00 28.01 -18.40
CA ALA A 377 -4.53 28.30 -19.75
C ALA A 377 -3.08 27.88 -19.93
N LEU A 378 -2.21 28.24 -18.97
CA LEU A 378 -0.80 27.84 -18.99
C LEU A 378 -0.64 26.31 -18.87
N ALA A 379 -1.47 25.63 -18.08
CA ALA A 379 -1.42 24.16 -17.98
C ALA A 379 -1.72 23.49 -19.33
N GLU A 380 -2.74 23.99 -20.06
CA GLU A 380 -3.06 23.51 -21.40
C GLU A 380 -1.94 23.79 -22.40
N GLU A 381 -1.39 25.00 -22.41
CA GLU A 381 -0.29 25.39 -23.30
C GLU A 381 0.97 24.56 -23.02
N LEU A 382 1.38 24.48 -21.76
CA LEU A 382 2.60 23.77 -21.33
C LEU A 382 2.50 22.28 -21.62
N MET A 383 1.40 21.63 -21.23
CA MET A 383 1.25 20.20 -21.48
C MET A 383 1.06 19.90 -22.97
N GLY A 384 0.36 20.78 -23.71
CA GLY A 384 0.25 20.70 -25.16
C GLY A 384 1.61 20.79 -25.86
N PHE A 385 2.47 21.69 -25.41
CA PHE A 385 3.85 21.81 -25.87
C PHE A 385 4.65 20.54 -25.58
N ILE A 386 4.67 20.06 -24.32
CA ILE A 386 5.39 18.83 -23.94
C ILE A 386 4.91 17.64 -24.78
N HIS A 387 3.60 17.48 -24.95
CA HIS A 387 3.02 16.40 -25.74
C HIS A 387 3.42 16.45 -27.21
N SER A 388 3.38 17.63 -27.83
CA SER A 388 3.78 17.82 -29.22
C SER A 388 5.27 17.50 -29.41
N LYS A 389 6.13 18.04 -28.53
CA LYS A 389 7.58 17.81 -28.59
C LYS A 389 7.96 16.38 -28.28
N SER A 390 7.27 15.71 -27.34
CA SER A 390 7.51 14.30 -27.03
C SER A 390 7.13 13.39 -28.20
N ARG A 391 6.03 13.69 -28.91
CA ARG A 391 5.64 12.99 -30.13
C ARG A 391 6.65 13.17 -31.24
N LYS A 392 7.11 14.40 -31.48
CA LYS A 392 8.18 14.68 -32.46
C LYS A 392 9.47 13.94 -32.13
N ALA A 393 9.91 13.92 -30.86
CA ALA A 393 11.07 13.14 -30.44
C ALA A 393 10.87 11.63 -30.69
N SER A 394 9.67 11.11 -30.48
CA SER A 394 9.33 9.71 -30.80
C SER A 394 9.33 9.42 -32.30
N GLU A 395 8.93 10.37 -33.15
CA GLU A 395 9.05 10.26 -34.62
C GLU A 395 10.52 10.24 -35.06
N GLU A 396 11.34 11.13 -34.52
CA GLU A 396 12.79 11.18 -34.79
C GLU A 396 13.49 9.87 -34.40
N LEU A 397 13.12 9.28 -33.25
CA LEU A 397 13.62 7.96 -32.85
C LEU A 397 13.11 6.85 -33.77
N ALA A 398 11.87 6.94 -34.27
CA ALA A 398 11.32 5.95 -35.19
C ALA A 398 12.06 5.94 -36.53
N PHE A 399 12.48 7.11 -37.01
CA PHE A 399 13.28 7.22 -38.22
C PHE A 399 14.64 6.53 -38.07
N LYS A 400 15.27 6.65 -36.89
CA LYS A 400 16.58 6.04 -36.60
C LYS A 400 16.51 4.54 -36.25
N ARG A 401 15.48 4.13 -35.51
CA ARG A 401 15.41 2.79 -34.86
C ARG A 401 14.25 1.92 -35.34
N GLY A 402 13.41 2.43 -36.22
CA GLY A 402 12.12 1.86 -36.60
C GLY A 402 10.99 2.21 -35.64
N SER A 403 9.75 2.13 -36.12
CA SER A 403 8.54 2.29 -35.29
C SER A 403 8.37 1.13 -34.29
N PHE A 404 7.54 1.30 -33.25
CA PHE A 404 7.20 0.17 -32.37
C PHE A 404 6.57 -0.99 -33.16
N PRO A 405 6.80 -2.26 -32.77
CA PRO A 405 6.35 -3.43 -33.54
C PRO A 405 4.84 -3.46 -33.87
N ASN A 406 3.98 -3.05 -32.92
CA ASN A 406 2.53 -3.01 -33.13
C ASN A 406 2.02 -1.75 -33.88
N PHE A 407 2.90 -0.91 -34.44
CA PHE A 407 2.53 0.36 -35.08
C PHE A 407 1.45 0.20 -36.15
N LYS A 408 1.58 -0.78 -37.05
CA LYS A 408 0.59 -1.03 -38.13
C LYS A 408 -0.79 -1.45 -37.63
N LYS A 409 -0.89 -1.91 -36.37
CA LYS A 409 -2.14 -2.33 -35.71
C LYS A 409 -2.68 -1.26 -34.73
N SER A 410 -2.00 -0.12 -34.65
CA SER A 410 -2.30 0.98 -33.75
C SER A 410 -3.16 2.05 -34.44
N ILE A 411 -3.61 3.04 -33.66
CA ILE A 411 -4.30 4.21 -34.20
C ILE A 411 -3.42 5.09 -35.10
N TYR A 412 -2.09 4.91 -35.06
CA TYR A 412 -1.12 5.67 -35.84
C TYR A 412 -0.81 5.06 -37.20
N ALA A 413 -1.41 3.94 -37.57
CA ALA A 413 -1.05 3.16 -38.76
C ALA A 413 -1.10 3.95 -40.09
N LYS A 414 -1.83 5.06 -40.14
CA LYS A 414 -1.95 5.94 -41.32
C LYS A 414 -1.08 7.20 -41.27
N GLY A 415 -0.38 7.45 -40.17
CA GLY A 415 0.44 8.65 -39.95
C GLY A 415 1.94 8.40 -40.04
N SER A 416 2.72 9.39 -39.63
CA SER A 416 4.18 9.27 -39.50
C SER A 416 4.56 8.12 -38.54
N PRO A 417 5.62 7.37 -38.84
CA PRO A 417 6.15 6.36 -37.92
C PRO A 417 6.52 6.99 -36.57
N VAL A 418 6.06 6.37 -35.48
CA VAL A 418 6.43 6.76 -34.10
C VAL A 418 7.09 5.60 -33.38
N ARG A 419 8.02 5.89 -32.47
CA ARG A 419 8.78 4.89 -31.72
C ARG A 419 8.01 4.31 -30.55
N ASN A 420 7.08 5.09 -29.98
CA ASN A 420 6.38 4.76 -28.74
C ASN A 420 4.87 4.89 -28.93
N ALA A 421 4.10 3.89 -28.48
CA ALA A 421 2.64 3.97 -28.56
C ALA A 421 2.08 5.13 -27.72
N THR A 422 2.65 5.38 -26.54
CA THR A 422 2.34 6.53 -25.68
C THR A 422 3.64 7.20 -25.24
N THR A 423 3.59 8.51 -25.02
CA THR A 423 4.74 9.27 -24.54
C THR A 423 4.52 9.98 -23.20
N THR A 424 3.28 10.34 -22.88
CA THR A 424 2.97 11.26 -21.77
C THR A 424 2.10 10.64 -20.67
N THR A 425 2.34 11.05 -19.43
CA THR A 425 1.58 10.69 -18.21
C THR A 425 1.78 11.77 -17.15
N ILE A 426 0.98 11.80 -16.09
CA ILE A 426 1.26 12.61 -14.90
C ILE A 426 1.25 11.71 -13.67
N ALA A 427 2.43 11.45 -13.12
CA ALA A 427 2.62 10.61 -11.94
C ALA A 427 2.60 11.45 -10.64
N PRO A 428 2.42 10.81 -9.46
CA PRO A 428 2.49 11.54 -8.18
C PRO A 428 3.87 12.14 -7.88
N THR A 429 4.94 11.53 -8.39
CA THR A 429 6.34 11.93 -8.17
C THR A 429 6.84 11.97 -6.72
N GLY A 430 6.09 11.44 -5.74
CA GLY A 430 6.39 11.60 -4.30
C GLY A 430 7.87 11.49 -3.89
N THR A 431 8.59 10.41 -4.24
CA THR A 431 10.01 10.29 -3.85
C THR A 431 10.96 11.09 -4.73
N ILE A 432 10.72 11.18 -6.04
CA ILE A 432 11.63 11.91 -6.95
C ILE A 432 11.45 13.43 -6.82
N GLY A 433 10.26 13.91 -6.48
CA GLY A 433 10.00 15.29 -6.09
C GLY A 433 10.76 15.65 -4.81
N MET A 434 10.81 14.76 -3.80
CA MET A 434 11.66 14.97 -2.62
C MET A 434 13.16 14.98 -2.95
N ILE A 435 13.61 14.22 -3.96
CA ILE A 435 15.02 14.25 -4.39
C ILE A 435 15.33 15.55 -5.11
N ALA A 436 14.42 16.03 -5.96
CA ALA A 436 14.57 17.26 -6.75
C ALA A 436 14.14 18.54 -5.99
N SER A 437 13.74 18.43 -4.73
CA SER A 437 13.13 19.52 -3.94
C SER A 437 11.98 20.23 -4.67
N ALA A 438 11.15 19.44 -5.38
CA ALA A 438 10.07 19.93 -6.22
C ALA A 438 8.70 19.50 -5.70
N SER A 439 7.70 20.35 -5.90
CA SER A 439 6.28 20.04 -5.69
C SER A 439 5.86 18.82 -6.51
N SER A 440 4.94 18.03 -5.95
CA SER A 440 4.59 16.71 -6.48
C SER A 440 3.70 16.79 -7.72
N GLY A 441 4.17 16.33 -8.87
CA GLY A 441 3.36 16.22 -10.08
C GLY A 441 2.71 17.55 -10.47
N ILE A 442 1.39 17.53 -10.60
CA ILE A 442 0.53 18.72 -10.77
C ILE A 442 -0.20 19.11 -9.48
N GLU A 443 0.15 18.50 -8.34
CA GLU A 443 -0.46 18.80 -7.06
C GLU A 443 -0.11 20.22 -6.62
N PRO A 444 -1.04 20.95 -5.98
CA PRO A 444 -0.71 22.20 -5.32
C PRO A 444 0.16 21.93 -4.09
N ILE A 445 0.81 22.99 -3.58
CA ILE A 445 1.58 22.89 -2.34
C ILE A 445 0.64 22.49 -1.21
N PHE A 446 1.01 21.46 -0.44
CA PHE A 446 0.20 20.99 0.67
C PHE A 446 0.22 21.99 1.84
N ALA A 447 1.43 22.37 2.29
CA ALA A 447 1.66 23.43 3.26
C ALA A 447 2.93 24.22 2.91
N LEU A 448 2.98 25.49 3.32
CA LEU A 448 4.13 26.38 3.12
C LEU A 448 5.17 26.27 4.24
N VAL A 449 4.77 25.76 5.40
CA VAL A 449 5.61 25.60 6.58
C VAL A 449 5.31 24.25 7.20
N TYR A 450 6.36 23.45 7.44
CA TYR A 450 6.28 22.17 8.16
C TYR A 450 7.12 22.24 9.44
N LYS A 451 6.65 21.60 10.53
CA LYS A 451 7.48 21.34 11.71
C LYS A 451 8.20 20.02 11.53
N ARG A 452 9.50 19.99 11.81
CA ARG A 452 10.29 18.76 11.78
C ARG A 452 10.99 18.53 13.10
N MET A 453 10.68 17.40 13.74
CA MET A 453 11.43 16.95 14.92
C MET A 453 12.73 16.30 14.46
N GLN A 454 13.85 16.83 14.93
CA GLN A 454 15.16 16.18 14.79
C GLN A 454 15.44 15.34 16.03
N CYS A 455 15.76 14.05 15.83
CA CYS A 455 15.88 13.06 16.90
C CYS A 455 17.11 13.24 17.84
N LEU A 456 17.89 14.31 17.71
CA LEU A 456 19.16 14.47 18.44
C LEU A 456 19.08 15.49 19.57
N ASP A 457 18.32 16.60 19.44
CA ASP A 457 18.40 17.71 20.40
C ASP A 457 17.04 18.27 20.88
N ASN A 458 15.89 17.63 20.57
CA ASN A 458 14.55 18.13 20.93
C ASN A 458 14.22 19.57 20.45
N GLU A 459 15.01 20.17 19.57
CA GLU A 459 14.71 21.46 18.96
C GLU A 459 13.72 21.30 17.79
N GLU A 460 12.62 22.06 17.85
CA GLU A 460 11.65 22.16 16.75
C GLU A 460 12.20 23.10 15.68
N MET A 461 12.51 22.57 14.49
CA MET A 461 12.90 23.39 13.34
C MET A 461 11.78 23.44 12.29
N TYR A 462 11.58 24.62 11.72
CA TYR A 462 10.64 24.86 10.64
C TYR A 462 11.30 24.62 9.28
N GLU A 463 10.62 23.88 8.41
CA GLU A 463 10.94 23.80 7.00
C GLU A 463 9.95 24.72 6.25
N VAL A 464 10.43 25.90 5.85
CA VAL A 464 9.63 26.92 5.15
C VAL A 464 9.88 26.82 3.65
N ASN A 465 8.85 27.00 2.83
CA ASN A 465 9.00 27.11 1.39
C ASN A 465 10.00 28.24 1.05
N PRO A 466 11.11 27.96 0.34
CA PRO A 466 12.19 28.93 0.16
C PRO A 466 11.76 30.21 -0.58
N TYR A 467 10.83 30.08 -1.53
CA TYR A 467 10.32 31.23 -2.29
C TYR A 467 9.40 32.11 -1.44
N PHE A 468 8.56 31.48 -0.60
CA PHE A 468 7.75 32.20 0.38
C PHE A 468 8.64 32.94 1.39
N GLU A 469 9.66 32.28 1.94
CA GLU A 469 10.60 32.90 2.88
C GLU A 469 11.33 34.09 2.27
N LYS A 470 11.83 33.95 1.04
CA LYS A 470 12.49 35.03 0.30
C LYS A 470 11.54 36.24 0.15
N LEU A 471 10.33 36.03 -0.34
CA LEU A 471 9.36 37.12 -0.51
C LEU A 471 8.92 37.72 0.82
N ALA A 472 8.81 36.92 1.88
CA ALA A 472 8.49 37.41 3.22
C ALA A 472 9.57 38.33 3.78
N LYS A 473 10.84 37.98 3.56
CA LYS A 473 11.99 38.80 3.95
C LYS A 473 12.07 40.09 3.11
N GLU A 474 11.91 39.99 1.79
CA GLU A 474 11.93 41.15 0.88
C GLU A 474 10.80 42.16 1.13
N ASN A 475 9.61 41.68 1.52
CA ASN A 475 8.45 42.53 1.82
C ASN A 475 8.33 42.88 3.32
N GLY A 476 9.31 42.50 4.15
CA GLY A 476 9.40 42.91 5.54
C GLY A 476 8.34 42.35 6.50
N PHE A 477 7.68 41.23 6.17
CA PHE A 477 6.67 40.59 7.06
C PHE A 477 7.15 39.27 7.67
N TYR A 478 8.38 38.85 7.39
CA TYR A 478 8.96 37.64 7.99
C TYR A 478 9.17 37.80 9.51
N SER A 479 8.60 36.90 10.31
CA SER A 479 8.89 36.76 11.74
C SER A 479 8.75 35.30 12.17
N PRO A 480 9.58 34.79 13.11
CA PRO A 480 9.44 33.43 13.64
C PRO A 480 8.03 33.14 14.19
N GLU A 481 7.41 34.11 14.83
CA GLU A 481 6.06 34.00 15.38
C GLU A 481 5.00 33.85 14.28
N LEU A 482 5.17 34.54 13.14
CA LEU A 482 4.28 34.37 12.00
C LEU A 482 4.45 32.98 11.37
N ILE A 483 5.68 32.49 11.23
CA ILE A 483 5.98 31.17 10.68
C ILE A 483 5.35 30.06 11.54
N ASP A 484 5.45 30.16 12.87
CA ASP A 484 4.81 29.21 13.79
C ASP A 484 3.28 29.23 13.62
N LYS A 485 2.65 30.40 13.63
CA LYS A 485 1.20 30.55 13.39
C LYS A 485 0.75 30.00 12.03
N ILE A 486 1.56 30.18 10.98
CA ILE A 486 1.27 29.62 9.65
C ILE A 486 1.36 28.09 9.70
N SER A 487 2.35 27.53 10.39
CA SER A 487 2.52 26.07 10.53
C SER A 487 1.33 25.42 11.22
N GLU A 488 0.75 26.11 12.22
CA GLU A 488 -0.43 25.69 12.97
C GLU A 488 -1.70 25.72 12.11
N LYS A 489 -1.89 26.79 11.33
CA LYS A 489 -3.10 26.99 10.53
C LYS A 489 -3.08 26.22 9.21
N GLY A 490 -1.92 25.99 8.62
CA GLY A 490 -1.75 25.35 7.32
C GLY A 490 -2.10 26.20 6.10
N SER A 491 -2.54 27.44 6.29
CA SER A 491 -2.88 28.40 5.24
C SER A 491 -2.51 29.81 5.68
N ILE A 492 -2.10 30.64 4.72
CA ILE A 492 -1.80 32.06 4.94
C ILE A 492 -3.03 32.97 4.80
N ARG A 493 -4.20 32.42 4.44
CA ARG A 493 -5.43 33.20 4.37
C ARG A 493 -5.82 33.72 5.75
N GLY A 494 -6.24 34.98 5.82
CA GLY A 494 -6.72 35.62 7.05
C GLY A 494 -5.66 36.24 7.98
N PHE A 495 -4.36 36.16 7.65
CA PHE A 495 -3.31 36.90 8.37
C PHE A 495 -3.26 38.36 7.89
N LYS A 496 -3.43 39.34 8.77
CA LYS A 496 -3.46 40.77 8.37
C LYS A 496 -2.07 41.28 7.95
N GLU A 497 -1.03 40.66 8.50
CA GLU A 497 0.38 40.98 8.32
C GLU A 497 0.89 40.64 6.91
N ILE A 498 0.20 39.75 6.19
CA ILE A 498 0.61 39.30 4.85
C ILE A 498 -0.13 40.11 3.78
N PRO A 499 0.57 40.66 2.77
CA PRO A 499 -0.06 41.36 1.65
C PRO A 499 -1.05 40.49 0.86
N GLU A 500 -2.18 41.05 0.43
CA GLU A 500 -3.21 40.34 -0.35
C GLU A 500 -2.68 39.74 -1.66
N LYS A 501 -1.73 40.41 -2.31
CA LYS A 501 -1.08 39.88 -3.53
C LYS A 501 -0.39 38.55 -3.27
N ILE A 502 0.26 38.40 -2.11
CA ILE A 502 0.99 37.18 -1.72
C ILE A 502 0.01 36.09 -1.32
N LYS A 503 -1.06 36.42 -0.58
CA LYS A 503 -2.14 35.48 -0.24
C LYS A 503 -2.81 34.87 -1.47
N LYS A 504 -2.94 35.65 -2.55
CA LYS A 504 -3.50 35.16 -3.81
C LYS A 504 -2.56 34.19 -4.53
N ILE A 505 -1.25 34.36 -4.43
CA ILE A 505 -0.26 33.52 -5.14
C ILE A 505 -0.02 32.21 -4.39
N PHE A 506 0.23 32.30 -3.08
CA PHE A 506 0.61 31.15 -2.24
C PHE A 506 -0.63 30.43 -1.69
N VAL A 507 -1.35 29.79 -2.60
CA VAL A 507 -2.54 28.99 -2.31
C VAL A 507 -2.11 27.55 -1.95
N THR A 508 -2.63 27.02 -0.85
CA THR A 508 -2.37 25.63 -0.43
C THR A 508 -3.46 24.67 -0.89
N SER A 509 -3.21 23.36 -0.76
CA SER A 509 -4.20 22.32 -1.08
C SER A 509 -5.53 22.48 -0.34
N HIS A 510 -5.52 23.09 0.85
CA HIS A 510 -6.73 23.33 1.65
C HIS A 510 -7.51 24.59 1.22
N ASP A 511 -6.89 25.46 0.44
CA ASP A 511 -7.45 26.74 0.00
C ASP A 511 -8.16 26.66 -1.36
N ILE A 512 -7.94 25.57 -2.11
CA ILE A 512 -8.39 25.35 -3.48
C ILE A 512 -9.75 24.67 -3.48
N ALA A 513 -10.67 25.18 -4.31
CA ALA A 513 -11.98 24.57 -4.43
C ALA A 513 -11.87 23.19 -5.11
N PRO A 514 -12.68 22.18 -4.70
CA PRO A 514 -12.66 20.85 -5.32
C PRO A 514 -12.85 20.88 -6.86
N GLU A 515 -13.66 21.81 -7.37
CA GLU A 515 -13.88 22.01 -8.79
C GLU A 515 -12.63 22.51 -9.52
N GLU A 516 -11.81 23.35 -8.88
CA GLU A 516 -10.56 23.87 -9.44
C GLU A 516 -9.52 22.76 -9.57
N HIS A 517 -9.46 21.83 -8.62
CA HIS A 517 -8.63 20.62 -8.76
C HIS A 517 -9.02 19.80 -10.00
N ILE A 518 -10.32 19.65 -10.28
CA ILE A 518 -10.79 18.90 -11.46
C ILE A 518 -10.52 19.67 -12.75
N LYS A 519 -10.72 20.98 -12.78
CA LYS A 519 -10.37 21.81 -13.94
C LYS A 519 -8.89 21.69 -14.29
N MET A 520 -8.02 21.75 -13.28
CA MET A 520 -6.58 21.56 -13.48
C MET A 520 -6.26 20.15 -13.98
N GLN A 521 -6.86 19.11 -13.39
CA GLN A 521 -6.69 17.74 -13.85
C GLN A 521 -7.12 17.57 -15.32
N ALA A 522 -8.26 18.16 -15.70
CA ALA A 522 -8.79 18.11 -17.06
C ALA A 522 -7.88 18.82 -18.06
N ALA A 523 -7.34 19.99 -17.71
CA ALA A 523 -6.40 20.75 -18.53
C ALA A 523 -5.17 19.89 -18.91
N PHE A 524 -4.54 19.24 -17.93
CA PHE A 524 -3.42 18.32 -18.20
C PHE A 524 -3.87 17.04 -18.93
N GLN A 525 -5.02 16.47 -18.59
CA GLN A 525 -5.51 15.22 -19.19
C GLN A 525 -5.75 15.36 -20.70
N LYS A 526 -6.14 16.55 -21.17
CA LYS A 526 -6.37 16.86 -22.59
C LYS A 526 -5.16 16.56 -23.47
N PHE A 527 -3.96 16.80 -22.96
CA PHE A 527 -2.68 16.61 -23.66
C PHE A 527 -1.85 15.46 -23.08
N THR A 528 -2.49 14.50 -22.40
CA THR A 528 -1.83 13.33 -21.83
C THR A 528 -2.32 12.04 -22.48
N ASP A 529 -1.40 11.26 -23.06
CA ASP A 529 -1.69 9.97 -23.70
C ASP A 529 -2.28 8.96 -22.72
N ASN A 530 -1.62 8.78 -21.58
CA ASN A 530 -2.03 7.90 -20.50
C ASN A 530 -3.03 8.62 -19.57
N ALA A 531 -2.93 8.49 -18.26
CA ALA A 531 -3.81 9.18 -17.32
C ALA A 531 -3.02 10.13 -16.39
N VAL A 532 -3.78 10.87 -15.60
CA VAL A 532 -3.29 11.85 -14.62
C VAL A 532 -3.60 11.34 -13.22
N SER A 533 -2.56 11.13 -12.41
CA SER A 533 -2.71 10.95 -10.97
C SER A 533 -2.98 12.31 -10.34
N LYS A 534 -4.20 12.50 -9.81
CA LYS A 534 -4.58 13.69 -9.07
C LYS A 534 -5.45 13.30 -7.88
N THR A 535 -5.10 13.83 -6.72
CA THR A 535 -5.95 13.76 -5.53
C THR A 535 -6.77 15.04 -5.41
N VAL A 536 -8.08 14.93 -5.28
CA VAL A 536 -8.93 16.07 -4.90
C VAL A 536 -9.01 16.08 -3.38
N ASN A 537 -8.29 17.03 -2.77
CA ASN A 537 -8.28 17.19 -1.33
C ASN A 537 -9.53 17.94 -0.89
N PHE A 538 -10.13 17.49 0.20
CA PHE A 538 -11.30 18.10 0.81
C PHE A 538 -11.00 18.47 2.27
N PRO A 539 -11.50 19.61 2.76
CA PRO A 539 -11.47 19.90 4.20
C PRO A 539 -12.34 18.88 4.95
N ASN A 540 -12.10 18.73 6.26
CA ASN A 540 -12.86 17.80 7.09
C ASN A 540 -14.39 18.06 7.05
N SER A 541 -14.78 19.33 6.91
CA SER A 541 -16.17 19.80 6.81
C SER A 541 -16.86 19.51 5.47
N ALA A 542 -16.15 18.98 4.46
CA ALA A 542 -16.73 18.70 3.16
C ALA A 542 -17.88 17.68 3.27
N THR A 543 -18.92 17.85 2.45
CA THR A 543 -20.09 16.99 2.46
C THR A 543 -19.98 15.86 1.43
N LYS A 544 -20.85 14.86 1.54
CA LYS A 544 -21.00 13.81 0.52
C LYS A 544 -21.39 14.39 -0.85
N GLU A 545 -22.20 15.44 -0.86
CA GLU A 545 -22.61 16.08 -2.12
C GLU A 545 -21.42 16.75 -2.83
N ASP A 546 -20.43 17.24 -2.09
CA ASP A 546 -19.23 17.81 -2.69
C ASP A 546 -18.36 16.74 -3.39
N VAL A 547 -18.25 15.56 -2.77
CA VAL A 547 -17.60 14.38 -3.40
C VAL A 547 -18.37 13.95 -4.66
N LYS A 548 -19.70 13.89 -4.58
CA LYS A 548 -20.57 13.56 -5.71
C LYS A 548 -20.39 14.53 -6.89
N LYS A 549 -20.36 15.84 -6.62
CA LYS A 549 -20.12 16.88 -7.63
C LYS A 549 -18.79 16.66 -8.33
N VAL A 550 -17.73 16.38 -7.59
CA VAL A 550 -16.39 16.12 -8.15
C VAL A 550 -16.37 14.92 -9.09
N TYR A 551 -17.02 13.82 -8.71
CA TYR A 551 -17.12 12.65 -9.58
C TYR A 551 -17.88 12.94 -10.88
N ILE A 552 -19.03 13.61 -10.79
CA ILE A 552 -19.82 14.00 -11.97
C ILE A 552 -19.04 14.97 -12.84
N LEU A 553 -18.38 15.97 -12.24
CA LEU A 553 -17.60 16.97 -12.95
C LEU A 553 -16.39 16.33 -13.66
N SER A 554 -15.68 15.40 -13.01
CA SER A 554 -14.56 14.68 -13.63
C SER A 554 -15.00 13.90 -14.87
N TYR A 555 -16.21 13.32 -14.85
CA TYR A 555 -16.79 12.68 -16.03
C TYR A 555 -17.08 13.71 -17.13
N LYS A 556 -17.77 14.80 -16.81
CA LYS A 556 -18.14 15.85 -17.78
C LYS A 556 -16.93 16.53 -18.42
N MET A 557 -15.84 16.71 -17.66
CA MET A 557 -14.62 17.37 -18.12
C MET A 557 -13.64 16.44 -18.86
N GLY A 558 -14.00 15.17 -19.08
CA GLY A 558 -13.16 14.28 -19.88
C GLY A 558 -11.99 13.64 -19.12
N CYS A 559 -11.93 13.72 -17.79
CA CYS A 559 -10.92 13.03 -16.99
C CYS A 559 -11.02 11.50 -17.18
N LYS A 560 -9.91 10.76 -17.08
CA LYS A 560 -9.93 9.27 -17.20
C LYS A 560 -10.27 8.57 -15.89
N GLY A 561 -10.08 9.24 -14.76
CA GLY A 561 -10.46 8.79 -13.42
C GLY A 561 -10.22 9.90 -12.41
N VAL A 562 -10.58 9.69 -11.15
CA VAL A 562 -10.34 10.65 -10.07
C VAL A 562 -10.29 9.94 -8.73
N THR A 563 -9.42 10.44 -7.85
CA THR A 563 -9.34 10.06 -6.44
C THR A 563 -9.68 11.26 -5.57
N VAL A 564 -10.40 11.03 -4.47
CA VAL A 564 -10.74 12.05 -3.49
C VAL A 564 -10.12 11.68 -2.16
N TYR A 565 -9.73 12.69 -1.40
CA TYR A 565 -9.24 12.50 -0.04
C TYR A 565 -9.80 13.60 0.86
N ARG A 566 -10.62 13.21 1.84
CA ARG A 566 -11.15 14.14 2.84
C ARG A 566 -10.25 14.13 4.07
N ASP A 567 -9.87 15.32 4.53
CA ASP A 567 -9.09 15.44 5.75
C ASP A 567 -9.84 14.82 6.94
N GLY A 568 -9.14 14.04 7.76
CA GLY A 568 -9.70 13.25 8.86
C GLY A 568 -10.49 12.00 8.46
N SER A 569 -10.49 11.59 7.18
CA SER A 569 -11.15 10.35 6.73
C SER A 569 -10.39 9.06 7.09
N ARG A 570 -9.11 9.16 7.46
CA ARG A 570 -8.27 8.01 7.87
C ARG A 570 -7.64 8.26 9.23
N ASN A 571 -7.50 7.19 10.02
CA ASN A 571 -6.89 7.21 11.35
C ASN A 571 -5.38 7.53 11.30
N VAL A 572 -4.71 7.19 10.20
CA VAL A 572 -3.29 7.50 9.96
C VAL A 572 -3.19 8.34 8.68
N GLN A 573 -2.73 9.58 8.82
CA GLN A 573 -2.49 10.48 7.69
C GLN A 573 -0.98 10.60 7.46
N VAL A 574 -0.55 10.55 6.19
CA VAL A 574 0.88 10.64 5.83
C VAL A 574 1.38 12.09 5.93
N LEU A 575 0.49 13.06 5.75
CA LEU A 575 0.77 14.49 5.86
C LEU A 575 -0.22 15.09 6.88
N ASN A 576 0.31 15.66 7.96
CA ASN A 576 -0.47 16.31 9.03
C ASN A 576 -0.05 17.79 9.11
N LEU A 577 -1.03 18.67 9.36
CA LEU A 577 -0.77 20.03 9.84
C LEU A 577 -0.26 19.97 11.29
N ALA A 578 0.58 20.93 11.69
CA ALA A 578 1.21 20.94 13.02
C ALA A 578 0.21 20.88 14.19
N ASN A 579 -1.04 21.28 13.98
CA ASN A 579 -2.09 21.33 14.99
C ASN A 579 -2.81 20.01 15.29
N LYS A 580 -2.47 18.91 14.62
CA LYS A 580 -2.68 17.62 15.27
C LYS A 580 -1.48 17.35 16.19
N LYS A 581 -1.52 17.98 17.37
CA LYS A 581 -1.24 17.22 18.58
C LYS A 581 -2.26 16.10 18.59
N GLU A 582 -1.98 15.04 17.85
CA GLU A 582 -2.32 13.75 18.37
C GLU A 582 -1.74 13.78 19.78
N GLU A 583 -2.60 13.63 20.79
CA GLU A 583 -2.21 12.89 21.97
C GLU A 583 -1.79 11.50 21.48
N TYR A 584 -0.63 11.43 20.82
CA TYR A 584 0.29 10.37 21.05
C TYR A 584 0.58 10.49 22.54
N SER A 585 -0.24 9.81 23.36
CA SER A 585 0.36 8.98 24.37
C SER A 585 1.48 8.28 23.63
N GLN A 586 2.73 8.64 23.92
CA GLN A 586 3.88 7.98 23.37
C GLN A 586 3.75 6.50 23.74
N GLY A 587 3.05 5.75 22.87
CA GLY A 587 3.37 4.39 22.60
C GLY A 587 4.71 4.43 21.91
N ALA A 588 5.75 4.76 22.68
CA ALA A 588 7.00 4.10 22.50
C ALA A 588 6.66 2.65 22.17
N LEU A 589 7.44 2.03 21.29
CA LEU A 589 7.77 0.64 21.52
C LEU A 589 8.41 0.58 22.92
N HIS A 590 7.58 0.68 23.96
CA HIS A 590 7.85 0.12 25.25
C HIS A 590 7.97 -1.34 24.90
N GLU A 591 9.22 -1.76 24.70
CA GLU A 591 9.67 -3.07 25.09
C GLU A 591 8.85 -3.43 26.33
N LYS A 592 7.84 -4.30 26.17
CA LYS A 592 6.85 -4.60 27.22
C LYS A 592 7.59 -5.38 28.31
N LYS A 593 8.38 -4.67 29.11
CA LYS A 593 9.11 -5.23 30.22
C LYS A 593 8.06 -5.69 31.24
N PRO A 594 8.12 -6.94 31.68
CA PRO A 594 7.19 -7.43 32.67
C PRO A 594 7.30 -6.57 33.92
N ARG A 595 6.17 -6.11 34.46
CA ARG A 595 6.14 -5.38 35.74
C ARG A 595 6.92 -6.15 36.81
N THR A 596 7.63 -5.40 37.67
CA THR A 596 8.35 -5.97 38.81
C THR A 596 7.39 -6.72 39.72
N ARG A 597 7.79 -7.92 40.14
CA ARG A 597 6.97 -8.76 41.02
C ARG A 597 6.76 -8.04 42.36
N PRO A 598 5.52 -7.78 42.80
CA PRO A 598 5.26 -7.12 44.07
C PRO A 598 5.62 -8.04 45.25
N LYS A 599 5.97 -7.43 46.39
CA LYS A 599 6.35 -8.18 47.61
C LYS A 599 5.15 -8.89 48.26
N LYS A 600 3.93 -8.45 47.97
CA LYS A 600 2.67 -9.02 48.49
C LYS A 600 1.66 -9.09 47.35
N THR A 601 1.02 -10.25 47.19
CA THR A 601 -0.08 -10.49 46.25
C THR A 601 -1.25 -11.11 47.00
N THR A 602 -2.44 -11.02 46.43
CA THR A 602 -3.66 -11.70 46.90
C THR A 602 -4.18 -12.59 45.79
N GLY A 603 -4.72 -13.77 46.11
CA GLY A 603 -5.12 -14.72 45.08
C GLY A 603 -6.03 -15.83 45.58
N LEU A 604 -6.53 -16.62 44.64
CA LEU A 604 -7.36 -17.79 44.90
C LEU A 604 -6.68 -19.03 44.30
N THR A 605 -6.82 -20.17 44.98
CA THR A 605 -6.31 -21.46 44.50
C THR A 605 -7.48 -22.36 44.14
N PHE A 606 -7.51 -22.81 42.89
CA PHE A 606 -8.51 -23.75 42.38
C PHE A 606 -7.93 -25.16 42.30
N LEU A 607 -8.65 -26.14 42.84
CA LEU A 607 -8.33 -27.55 42.63
C LEU A 607 -8.97 -28.02 41.31
N MET A 608 -8.13 -28.39 40.34
CA MET A 608 -8.53 -28.86 39.02
C MET A 608 -8.23 -30.36 38.88
N HIS A 609 -9.23 -31.16 38.51
CA HIS A 609 -9.06 -32.60 38.28
C HIS A 609 -8.67 -32.86 36.83
N THR A 610 -7.38 -32.99 36.56
CA THR A 610 -6.86 -33.30 35.22
C THR A 610 -6.63 -34.80 35.05
N GLY A 611 -6.55 -35.30 33.81
CA GLY A 611 -6.19 -36.70 33.58
C GLY A 611 -4.74 -37.06 33.92
N CYS A 612 -3.92 -36.06 34.26
CA CYS A 612 -2.56 -36.25 34.76
C CYS A 612 -2.51 -36.22 36.30
N GLY A 613 -3.65 -36.06 36.98
CA GLY A 613 -3.75 -35.96 38.44
C GLY A 613 -4.40 -34.67 38.91
N LYS A 614 -4.48 -34.52 40.24
CA LYS A 614 -4.98 -33.31 40.90
C LYS A 614 -3.99 -32.17 40.68
N MET A 615 -4.45 -31.07 40.09
CA MET A 615 -3.65 -29.87 39.83
C MET A 615 -4.24 -28.69 40.60
N TYR A 616 -3.44 -28.06 41.45
CA TYR A 616 -3.80 -26.78 42.05
C TYR A 616 -3.36 -25.65 41.13
N VAL A 617 -4.27 -24.74 40.80
CA VAL A 617 -3.98 -23.53 40.03
C VAL A 617 -4.21 -22.31 40.92
N THR A 618 -3.12 -21.65 41.31
CA THR A 618 -3.17 -20.41 42.10
C THR A 618 -3.11 -19.22 41.16
N VAL A 619 -4.12 -18.34 41.19
CA VAL A 619 -4.15 -17.10 40.44
C VAL A 619 -4.03 -15.93 41.41
N ASN A 620 -2.93 -15.19 41.28
CA ASN A 620 -2.58 -14.06 42.11
C ASN A 620 -2.72 -12.74 41.33
N GLU A 621 -3.08 -11.70 42.05
CA GLU A 621 -3.19 -10.34 41.55
C GLU A 621 -2.47 -9.34 42.47
N ASP A 622 -2.26 -8.16 41.90
CA ASP A 622 -1.76 -6.98 42.59
C ASP A 622 -2.72 -5.79 42.35
N ASP A 623 -2.27 -4.57 42.66
CA ASP A 623 -2.98 -3.31 42.47
C ASP A 623 -3.45 -3.04 41.03
N ARG A 624 -2.89 -3.75 40.04
CA ARG A 624 -3.18 -3.59 38.61
C ARG A 624 -3.78 -4.86 37.97
N GLY A 625 -4.25 -5.82 38.79
CA GLY A 625 -4.94 -7.05 38.34
C GLY A 625 -4.04 -8.29 38.25
N MET A 626 -4.53 -9.36 37.64
CA MET A 626 -3.85 -10.68 37.59
C MET A 626 -2.38 -10.57 37.16
N CYS A 627 -1.47 -10.99 38.04
CA CYS A 627 -0.04 -10.82 37.86
C CYS A 627 0.73 -12.13 37.81
N GLU A 628 0.20 -13.20 38.38
CA GLU A 628 0.95 -14.43 38.55
C GLU A 628 0.01 -15.63 38.62
N VAL A 629 0.42 -16.71 37.97
CA VAL A 629 -0.27 -18.00 37.94
C VAL A 629 0.73 -19.06 38.32
N PHE A 630 0.40 -19.88 39.31
CA PHE A 630 1.15 -21.08 39.67
C PHE A 630 0.32 -22.32 39.45
N THR A 631 0.98 -23.38 39.01
CA THR A 631 0.39 -24.71 38.90
C THR A 631 1.19 -25.68 39.74
N GLN A 632 0.50 -26.52 40.50
CA GLN A 632 1.11 -27.60 41.26
C GLN A 632 0.34 -28.89 40.99
N LEU A 633 0.94 -29.79 40.21
CA LEU A 633 0.46 -31.16 40.03
C LEU A 633 0.87 -32.00 41.25
N GLY A 634 -0.08 -32.65 41.91
CA GLY A 634 0.20 -33.44 43.12
C GLY A 634 0.94 -34.76 42.83
N LYS A 635 2.02 -35.05 43.58
CA LYS A 635 2.82 -36.31 43.62
C LYS A 635 3.37 -36.87 42.30
N SER A 636 3.07 -36.27 41.16
CA SER A 636 3.58 -36.65 39.84
C SER A 636 4.79 -35.78 39.46
N GLY A 637 6.00 -36.28 39.68
CA GLY A 637 7.21 -35.73 39.05
C GLY A 637 7.35 -36.21 37.60
N GLY A 638 7.80 -35.34 36.68
CA GLY A 638 8.02 -35.71 35.27
C GLY A 638 7.67 -34.60 34.25
N CYS A 639 7.58 -34.97 32.97
CA CYS A 639 7.35 -34.04 31.84
C CYS A 639 6.06 -33.21 31.95
N THR A 640 5.00 -33.75 32.55
CA THR A 640 3.75 -33.01 32.72
C THR A 640 3.88 -31.89 33.75
N SER A 641 4.62 -32.11 34.83
CA SER A 641 4.87 -31.09 35.85
C SER A 641 5.74 -29.97 35.28
N SER A 642 6.79 -30.32 34.50
CA SER A 642 7.65 -29.31 33.87
C SER A 642 6.90 -28.48 32.81
N GLN A 643 6.01 -29.09 32.02
CA GLN A 643 5.16 -28.37 31.07
C GLN A 643 4.13 -27.48 31.77
N ALA A 644 3.47 -27.97 32.83
CA ALA A 644 2.53 -27.18 33.61
C ALA A 644 3.22 -25.97 34.26
N GLU A 645 4.42 -26.15 34.79
CA GLU A 645 5.24 -25.07 35.34
C GLU A 645 5.63 -24.07 34.25
N ALA A 646 6.13 -24.53 33.10
CA ALA A 646 6.50 -23.66 31.98
C ALA A 646 5.32 -22.80 31.50
N ILE A 647 4.14 -23.41 31.35
CA ILE A 647 2.90 -22.70 30.99
C ILE A 647 2.58 -21.62 32.03
N SER A 648 2.61 -21.96 33.32
CA SER A 648 2.30 -21.01 34.40
C SER A 648 3.28 -19.83 34.46
N ARG A 649 4.58 -20.06 34.21
CA ARG A 649 5.62 -19.02 34.14
C ARG A 649 5.43 -18.10 32.94
N LEU A 650 5.11 -18.65 31.76
CA LEU A 650 4.86 -17.87 30.55
C LEU A 650 3.58 -17.03 30.66
N ILE A 651 2.52 -17.58 31.25
CA ILE A 651 1.29 -16.82 31.53
C ILE A 651 1.59 -15.68 32.50
N SER A 652 2.33 -15.95 33.58
CA SER A 652 2.74 -14.92 34.55
C SER A 652 3.58 -13.82 33.91
N LEU A 653 4.47 -14.18 32.96
CA LEU A 653 5.24 -13.21 32.19
C LEU A 653 4.31 -12.36 31.29
N ALA A 654 3.42 -13.01 30.55
CA ALA A 654 2.48 -12.35 29.64
C ALA A 654 1.54 -11.37 30.38
N LEU A 655 0.99 -11.81 31.51
CA LEU A 655 0.16 -10.98 32.39
C LEU A 655 0.94 -9.76 32.91
N ARG A 656 2.20 -9.95 33.31
CA ARG A 656 3.06 -8.84 33.76
C ARG A 656 3.52 -7.92 32.63
N SER A 657 3.54 -8.39 31.39
CA SER A 657 3.82 -7.61 30.19
C SER A 657 2.58 -6.92 29.60
N GLY A 658 1.42 -7.00 30.27
CA GLY A 658 0.20 -6.33 29.80
C GLY A 658 -0.38 -6.96 28.53
N VAL A 659 -0.32 -8.29 28.42
CA VAL A 659 -1.07 -9.07 27.43
C VAL A 659 -2.53 -9.18 27.89
N ASP A 660 -3.47 -9.09 26.96
CA ASP A 660 -4.90 -9.21 27.28
C ASP A 660 -5.23 -10.57 27.90
N GLN A 661 -5.96 -10.54 29.03
CA GLN A 661 -6.28 -11.71 29.82
C GLN A 661 -7.22 -12.67 29.07
N GLN A 662 -8.16 -12.13 28.27
CA GLN A 662 -9.08 -12.97 27.52
C GLN A 662 -8.35 -13.66 26.37
N GLY A 663 -7.45 -12.96 25.69
CA GLY A 663 -6.55 -13.54 24.70
C GLY A 663 -5.75 -14.72 25.25
N ILE A 664 -5.22 -14.64 26.48
CA ILE A 664 -4.51 -15.78 27.11
C ILE A 664 -5.46 -16.98 27.34
N ILE A 665 -6.66 -16.73 27.86
CA ILE A 665 -7.66 -17.77 28.11
C ILE A 665 -8.04 -18.48 26.81
N ASP A 666 -8.36 -17.72 25.76
CA ASP A 666 -8.83 -18.24 24.47
C ASP A 666 -7.76 -19.08 23.77
N GLN A 667 -6.47 -18.79 23.98
CA GLN A 667 -5.36 -19.60 23.45
C GLN A 667 -5.17 -20.93 24.19
N LEU A 668 -5.50 -21.00 25.48
CA LEU A 668 -5.29 -22.20 26.30
C LEU A 668 -6.52 -23.11 26.33
N LYS A 669 -7.71 -22.54 26.23
CA LYS A 669 -8.98 -23.24 26.29
C LYS A 669 -9.14 -24.17 25.09
N GLY A 670 -9.51 -25.42 25.35
CA GLY A 670 -9.69 -26.41 24.28
C GLY A 670 -8.44 -27.20 23.90
N ILE A 671 -7.25 -26.86 24.42
CA ILE A 671 -6.03 -27.67 24.19
C ILE A 671 -6.24 -29.07 24.79
N ARG A 672 -5.96 -30.10 23.98
CA ARG A 672 -6.25 -31.50 24.32
C ARG A 672 -4.98 -32.32 24.50
N CYS A 673 -4.93 -33.14 25.55
CA CYS A 673 -3.92 -34.16 25.75
C CYS A 673 -4.53 -35.57 25.60
N PRO A 674 -3.72 -36.65 25.58
CA PRO A 674 -4.21 -38.03 25.45
C PRO A 674 -5.12 -38.50 26.60
N SER A 675 -5.17 -37.76 27.72
CA SER A 675 -5.92 -38.13 28.93
C SER A 675 -6.90 -37.03 29.35
N PRO A 676 -7.98 -36.77 28.58
CA PRO A 676 -9.06 -35.90 29.03
C PRO A 676 -9.81 -36.55 30.19
N THR A 677 -10.34 -35.75 31.11
CA THR A 677 -11.06 -36.25 32.30
C THR A 677 -12.31 -35.41 32.57
N LEU A 678 -13.37 -36.08 33.01
CA LEU A 678 -14.58 -35.41 33.47
C LEU A 678 -14.34 -34.92 34.90
N ALA A 679 -14.52 -33.64 35.14
CA ALA A 679 -14.35 -33.00 36.44
C ALA A 679 -15.58 -32.16 36.78
N ASP A 680 -15.65 -31.68 38.03
CA ASP A 680 -16.67 -30.75 38.47
C ASP A 680 -16.58 -29.45 37.64
N GLY A 681 -17.67 -29.13 36.93
CA GLY A 681 -17.72 -28.00 35.98
C GLY A 681 -17.43 -28.36 34.52
N GLY A 682 -17.25 -29.64 34.18
CA GLY A 682 -17.21 -30.15 32.80
C GLY A 682 -15.95 -30.94 32.44
N ILE A 683 -15.81 -31.31 31.16
CA ILE A 683 -14.67 -32.09 30.68
C ILE A 683 -13.42 -31.22 30.63
N ILE A 684 -12.36 -31.57 31.37
CA ILE A 684 -11.03 -30.98 31.27
C ILE A 684 -10.22 -31.74 30.22
N LEU A 685 -9.77 -31.03 29.18
CA LEU A 685 -9.13 -31.64 28.02
C LEU A 685 -7.61 -31.81 28.17
N SER A 686 -6.96 -31.00 29.01
CA SER A 686 -5.54 -31.05 29.32
C SER A 686 -5.21 -30.20 30.55
N CYS A 687 -3.94 -30.21 30.99
CA CYS A 687 -3.45 -29.27 32.00
C CYS A 687 -3.57 -27.81 31.54
N ALA A 688 -3.36 -27.51 30.25
CA ALA A 688 -3.51 -26.15 29.72
C ALA A 688 -4.98 -25.68 29.75
N ASP A 689 -5.91 -26.56 29.35
CA ASP A 689 -7.35 -26.29 29.42
C ASP A 689 -7.84 -26.09 30.86
N ALA A 690 -7.26 -26.81 31.82
CA ALA A 690 -7.53 -26.61 33.24
C ALA A 690 -7.05 -25.23 33.74
N VAL A 691 -5.88 -24.75 33.30
CA VAL A 691 -5.42 -23.39 33.65
C VAL A 691 -6.36 -22.33 33.06
N ALA A 692 -6.80 -22.49 31.81
CA ALA A 692 -7.76 -21.58 31.18
C ALA A 692 -9.06 -21.47 31.98
N LYS A 693 -9.62 -22.62 32.38
CA LYS A 693 -10.87 -22.66 33.18
C LYS A 693 -10.71 -22.10 34.58
N ALA A 694 -9.54 -22.28 35.21
CA ALA A 694 -9.23 -21.65 36.49
C ALA A 694 -9.17 -20.12 36.37
N LEU A 695 -8.59 -19.58 35.29
CA LEU A 695 -8.59 -18.14 35.01
C LEU A 695 -10.01 -17.60 34.75
N GLU A 696 -10.86 -18.35 34.05
CA GLU A 696 -12.28 -18.00 33.86
C GLU A 696 -13.08 -18.04 35.17
N ALA A 697 -12.81 -19.03 36.04
CA ALA A 697 -13.41 -19.11 37.37
C ALA A 697 -13.00 -17.92 38.23
N TYR A 698 -11.71 -17.57 38.24
CA TYR A 698 -11.18 -16.40 38.96
C TYR A 698 -11.87 -15.10 38.54
N LYS A 699 -12.06 -14.88 37.23
CA LYS A 699 -12.81 -13.71 36.73
C LYS A 699 -14.26 -13.70 37.21
N ARG A 700 -14.94 -14.85 37.24
CA ARG A 700 -16.35 -14.96 37.65
C ARG A 700 -16.53 -14.69 39.15
N GLU A 701 -15.68 -15.25 40.00
CA GLU A 701 -15.78 -15.03 41.45
C GLU A 701 -15.50 -13.56 41.84
N LYS A 702 -14.66 -12.85 41.08
CA LYS A 702 -14.47 -11.40 41.26
C LYS A 702 -15.67 -10.54 40.85
N MET A 703 -16.56 -11.03 40.00
CA MET A 703 -17.75 -10.27 39.56
C MET A 703 -18.95 -10.44 40.50
N THR A 704 -18.84 -11.21 41.57
CA THR A 704 -19.92 -11.42 42.55
C THR A 704 -19.61 -10.67 43.87
N PRO A 705 -20.36 -9.61 44.24
CA PRO A 705 -20.20 -8.96 45.54
C PRO A 705 -20.72 -9.88 46.67
N VAL A 706 -20.01 -9.88 47.80
CA VAL A 706 -20.32 -10.61 49.03
C VAL A 706 -21.79 -10.44 49.44
N LEU A 707 -22.56 -11.53 49.40
CA LEU A 707 -23.77 -11.69 50.20
C LEU A 707 -23.58 -12.84 51.18
N SER A 708 -23.85 -12.51 52.44
CA SER A 708 -23.68 -13.28 53.65
C SER A 708 -24.39 -14.63 53.65
N ALA A 709 -23.83 -15.56 54.42
CA ALA A 709 -24.41 -16.84 54.82
C ALA A 709 -25.88 -16.74 55.27
N ARG A 710 -26.77 -17.48 54.59
CA ARG A 710 -27.78 -18.40 55.13
C ARG A 710 -28.71 -18.86 53.99
N ASP A 711 -29.10 -20.14 54.06
CA ASP A 711 -30.18 -20.80 53.33
C ASP A 711 -29.94 -21.18 51.85
N MET A 712 -29.28 -22.33 51.65
CA MET A 712 -29.45 -23.14 50.44
C MET A 712 -30.70 -24.03 50.59
N SER A 713 -31.82 -23.59 50.02
CA SER A 713 -32.91 -24.49 49.62
C SER A 713 -32.87 -24.74 48.11
N VAL A 714 -33.07 -26.00 47.77
CA VAL A 714 -32.99 -26.65 46.46
C VAL A 714 -33.89 -26.01 45.39
N SER A 715 -33.34 -25.75 44.19
CA SER A 715 -34.10 -25.87 42.93
C SER A 715 -33.16 -25.98 41.72
N GLU A 716 -33.36 -27.02 40.91
CA GLU A 716 -32.68 -27.35 39.66
C GLU A 716 -32.68 -26.22 38.61
N PRO A 717 -31.76 -26.29 37.63
CA PRO A 717 -32.11 -25.81 36.30
C PRO A 717 -31.83 -26.83 35.18
N TYR A 718 -32.92 -27.15 34.48
CA TYR A 718 -33.09 -27.02 33.04
C TYR A 718 -32.11 -27.73 32.10
N ALA A 719 -32.55 -28.90 31.64
CA ALA A 719 -32.04 -29.57 30.46
C ALA A 719 -32.28 -28.74 29.18
N SER A 720 -31.21 -28.36 28.47
CA SER A 720 -31.29 -27.96 27.06
C SER A 720 -30.63 -29.02 26.18
N LYS A 721 -31.43 -29.56 25.27
CA LYS A 721 -31.12 -30.63 24.31
C LYS A 721 -29.93 -30.29 23.41
N TYR A 722 -28.80 -30.99 23.56
CA TYR A 722 -27.81 -31.15 22.50
C TYR A 722 -27.93 -32.55 21.89
N LYS A 723 -28.26 -32.60 20.60
CA LYS A 723 -28.33 -33.82 19.79
C LYS A 723 -26.93 -34.45 19.67
N LYS A 724 -26.79 -35.73 20.05
CA LYS A 724 -25.64 -36.58 19.72
C LYS A 724 -25.49 -36.65 18.19
N LYS A 725 -24.38 -36.14 17.65
CA LYS A 725 -23.87 -36.58 16.34
C LYS A 725 -22.75 -37.58 16.60
N HIS A 726 -23.01 -38.84 16.26
CA HIS A 726 -21.98 -39.86 16.13
C HIS A 726 -21.03 -39.46 15.00
N TYR A 727 -19.77 -39.21 15.34
CA TYR A 727 -18.66 -39.28 14.38
C TYR A 727 -17.95 -40.61 14.59
N THR A 728 -18.27 -41.57 13.73
CA THR A 728 -17.40 -42.70 13.43
C THR A 728 -16.31 -42.22 12.49
N SER A 729 -15.08 -42.12 12.98
CA SER A 729 -13.90 -42.03 12.11
C SER A 729 -12.92 -43.10 12.57
N GLY A 730 -12.85 -44.18 11.78
CA GLY A 730 -11.71 -45.08 11.83
C GLY A 730 -10.45 -44.33 11.43
N LEU A 731 -9.39 -44.55 12.18
CA LEU A 731 -8.01 -44.25 11.81
C LEU A 731 -7.14 -45.34 12.44
N SER A 732 -6.86 -46.35 11.62
CA SER A 732 -5.62 -47.12 11.68
C SER A 732 -4.44 -46.15 11.64
N GLY A 733 -3.52 -46.25 12.61
CA GLY A 733 -2.30 -45.45 12.59
C GLY A 733 -1.45 -45.65 13.83
N ASN A 734 -0.41 -46.48 13.68
CA ASN A 734 0.76 -46.48 14.55
C ASN A 734 1.20 -45.04 14.85
N SER A 735 1.05 -44.63 16.11
CA SER A 735 1.80 -43.51 16.69
C SER A 735 2.31 -43.96 18.06
N SER A 736 3.39 -44.72 18.01
CA SER A 736 4.34 -44.86 19.10
C SER A 736 4.83 -43.45 19.46
N GLY A 737 4.20 -42.86 20.46
CA GLY A 737 4.48 -41.50 20.93
C GLY A 737 4.42 -41.45 22.46
N ALA A 738 5.47 -41.95 23.09
CA ALA A 738 5.76 -41.97 24.53
C ALA A 738 4.88 -42.90 25.40
N CYS A 739 5.50 -43.96 25.95
CA CYS A 739 4.94 -44.69 27.09
C CYS A 739 4.66 -43.70 28.24
N PRO A 740 3.43 -43.58 28.75
CA PRO A 740 3.13 -42.69 29.85
C PRO A 740 3.82 -43.14 31.14
N GLN A 741 4.08 -42.20 32.05
CA GLN A 741 4.43 -42.54 33.43
C GLN A 741 3.22 -43.16 34.14
N CYS A 742 3.48 -44.11 35.02
CA CYS A 742 2.49 -44.73 35.88
C CYS A 742 1.79 -43.65 36.70
N PRO A 743 0.45 -43.57 36.68
CA PRO A 743 -0.29 -42.55 37.41
C PRO A 743 -0.20 -42.74 38.93
N GLU A 744 0.18 -43.93 39.41
CA GLU A 744 0.32 -44.22 40.84
C GLU A 744 1.70 -43.89 41.40
N CYS A 745 2.78 -44.22 40.68
CA CYS A 745 4.14 -44.08 41.21
C CYS A 745 5.12 -43.29 40.33
N GLY A 746 4.73 -42.87 39.11
CA GLY A 746 5.57 -42.05 38.23
C GLY A 746 6.66 -42.80 37.46
N GLU A 747 6.79 -44.12 37.62
CA GLU A 747 7.69 -44.98 36.83
C GLU A 747 7.23 -45.11 35.36
N MET A 748 8.13 -45.40 34.42
CA MET A 748 7.72 -45.60 33.02
C MET A 748 6.88 -46.88 32.87
N LEU A 749 5.72 -46.75 32.22
CA LEU A 749 4.91 -47.91 31.88
C LEU A 749 5.56 -48.71 30.74
N THR A 750 5.42 -50.04 30.80
CA THR A 750 5.87 -50.96 29.75
C THR A 750 4.65 -51.61 29.11
N PHE A 751 4.70 -51.80 27.79
CA PHE A 751 3.63 -52.43 27.04
C PHE A 751 3.87 -53.94 27.00
N ALA A 752 2.90 -54.74 27.47
CA ALA A 752 2.95 -56.20 27.44
C ALA A 752 1.53 -56.77 27.29
N GLU A 753 1.36 -57.77 26.42
CA GLU A 753 0.11 -58.52 26.25
C GLU A 753 -1.15 -57.64 26.05
N SER A 754 -1.05 -56.60 25.22
CA SER A 754 -2.13 -55.62 24.96
C SER A 754 -2.54 -54.76 26.17
N CYS A 755 -1.72 -54.75 27.22
CA CYS A 755 -1.88 -53.89 28.38
C CYS A 755 -0.64 -53.01 28.59
N VAL A 756 -0.84 -51.86 29.25
CA VAL A 756 0.25 -51.10 29.88
C VAL A 756 0.37 -51.51 31.34
N ILE A 757 1.57 -51.91 31.74
CA ILE A 757 1.89 -52.37 33.09
C ILE A 757 3.03 -51.54 33.67
N CYS A 758 2.90 -51.16 34.95
CA CYS A 758 3.98 -50.58 35.72
C CYS A 758 4.81 -51.69 36.35
N ARG A 759 6.14 -51.62 36.27
CA ARG A 759 7.02 -52.59 36.97
C ARG A 759 7.37 -52.18 38.39
N GLY A 760 7.19 -50.90 38.73
CA GLY A 760 7.44 -50.35 40.07
C GLY A 760 6.25 -50.40 41.02
N CYS A 761 5.03 -50.68 40.53
CA CYS A 761 3.84 -50.87 41.37
C CYS A 761 2.82 -51.78 40.67
N SER A 762 1.72 -52.10 41.34
CA SER A 762 0.69 -53.05 40.84
C SER A 762 -0.22 -52.50 39.73
N TYR A 763 0.04 -51.29 39.21
CA TYR A 763 -0.81 -50.65 38.22
C TYR A 763 -0.75 -51.37 36.85
N SER A 764 -1.91 -51.77 36.34
CA SER A 764 -2.10 -52.31 34.99
C SER A 764 -3.34 -51.72 34.33
N LYS A 765 -3.29 -51.50 33.01
CA LYS A 765 -4.45 -51.06 32.22
C LYS A 765 -4.42 -51.68 30.82
N CYS A 766 -5.42 -52.48 30.50
CA CYS A 766 -5.56 -53.16 29.22
C CYS A 766 -6.39 -52.34 28.23
N PHE A 767 -6.10 -52.47 26.93
CA PHE A 767 -6.74 -51.71 25.84
C PHE A 767 -7.71 -52.58 25.03
#